data_AF-A0A838AED6-F1
#
_entry.id   AF-A0A838AED6-F1
#
_cell.length_a   1.000
_cell.length_b   1.000
_cell.length_c   1.000
_cell.angle_alpha   90.00
_cell.angle_beta   90.00
_cell.angle_gamma   90.00
#
_symmetry.space_group_name_H-M   'P 1'
#
loop_
_entity.id
_entity.type
_entity.pdbx_description
1 polymer ?
#
loop_
_entity_poly.entity_id
_entity_poly.type
_entity_poly.pdbx_seq_one_letter_code
_entity_poly.pdbx_strand_id
1 'polypeptide(L)'
;MRCSRAVTASLAALLAASVATPVAAAEPPAEGSAGGSATGNDGSSPGVATDVADSLPSVGSGALPGPDVLYDEAPEAPQLQNRDPRIAAEPLLVSGTEAYVDGEYLYQDHIFDDYGADTDGAGADPTSARHGDFDYPTDRERYAGNAADLVEFRAVPSADEVVYRVTLNTLLEADSTIVAIAFDTDGDEATGSDTLPRDPGAPLPGTDEVVTAWGTGAEHTRFGPGGAEETTPVEVETDLEAAQLTVTVPREVSDPSGSWRATVATGLYDAGTGGWMLPGGSADGGSAGGAGPLNPEPSGIVNLAFRFDEPVLERNTPPDTAQAEALRDGEPTRFAHEIDFAALAAGENRSTVPEHGTMVRIFPSRLDVGEGQLLSDSPADTDQESGTFPAYRSRLQPYSLYVPGGDGPHGFTFDLHSLGQHHWQYNGTAGIQQIGEGRGHVVATPLARGTDGWYQNEASYDVFEVWNDVARRYDLDPGQAASAGYSMGGYGTYRLATRFPDLFGAAFTTVGPPGDGIWLPPAPPTGGAETLTNSWLANARNVPFLNVVAGADELVPIVGPRAQNLGAPEFGIDGFDQLGYRFRFVTYPAADHLTLAVLGYDVPMATDFLGAATVDRDPPHVTFAAVPAADDRDLGLVADHAYWVSDVTVAGDAGGELATGTVDAVSRGFGVGEPETVRETDAGVGPLPYTEVGRSWQERPEIPVENRMDVTFSGVETATIDTGRARLDPAALLTVDLEADRAGELVLDGEFPQGTRIFRDGKRVGMAGRDGAVVPVVPGESEVVLVPPHESSEWARR
;
A
#
# COMPACT_ATOMS: atom_id res chain seq x y z
N MET A 1 25.14 -26.54 11.40
CA MET A 1 24.71 -27.66 10.52
C MET A 1 23.18 -27.81 10.37
N ARG A 2 22.34 -27.02 11.07
CA ARG A 2 20.88 -26.97 10.81
C ARG A 2 20.46 -25.85 9.84
N CYS A 3 21.22 -24.76 9.71
CA CYS A 3 20.98 -23.69 8.71
C CYS A 3 21.12 -24.14 7.23
N SER A 4 21.79 -25.25 6.95
CA SER A 4 22.04 -25.67 5.55
C SER A 4 20.83 -26.34 4.89
N ARG A 5 19.82 -26.77 5.66
CA ARG A 5 18.64 -27.49 5.13
C ARG A 5 17.51 -26.55 4.66
N ALA A 6 17.34 -25.38 5.28
CA ALA A 6 16.39 -24.37 4.81
C ALA A 6 16.82 -23.80 3.45
N VAL A 7 18.10 -23.47 3.30
CA VAL A 7 18.69 -23.00 2.03
C VAL A 7 18.55 -24.03 0.90
N THR A 8 18.54 -25.33 1.19
CA THR A 8 18.37 -26.37 0.14
C THR A 8 16.91 -26.58 -0.27
N ALA A 9 15.93 -26.21 0.55
CA ALA A 9 14.52 -26.30 0.20
C ALA A 9 14.11 -25.16 -0.76
N SER A 10 14.50 -23.92 -0.46
CA SER A 10 14.23 -22.76 -1.32
C SER A 10 14.99 -22.82 -2.66
N LEU A 11 16.22 -23.35 -2.68
CA LEU A 11 16.96 -23.56 -3.94
C LEU A 11 16.33 -24.65 -4.83
N ALA A 12 15.64 -25.63 -4.24
CA ALA A 12 14.98 -26.70 -4.99
C ALA A 12 13.64 -26.25 -5.59
N ALA A 13 12.94 -25.32 -4.95
CA ALA A 13 11.71 -24.70 -5.47
C ALA A 13 12.00 -23.84 -6.73
N LEU A 14 13.01 -22.96 -6.67
CA LEU A 14 13.42 -22.15 -7.83
C LEU A 14 13.98 -22.96 -9.02
N LEU A 15 14.60 -24.13 -8.76
CA LEU A 15 15.11 -25.01 -9.83
C LEU A 15 14.03 -25.93 -10.43
N ALA A 16 12.88 -26.11 -9.79
CA ALA A 16 11.81 -26.98 -10.28
C ALA A 16 10.85 -26.30 -11.28
N ALA A 17 10.80 -24.96 -11.30
CA ALA A 17 9.94 -24.16 -12.17
C ALA A 17 10.40 -24.07 -13.65
N SER A 18 11.54 -24.68 -14.02
CA SER A 18 12.18 -24.48 -15.34
C SER A 18 11.66 -25.38 -16.48
N VAL A 19 10.40 -25.81 -16.47
CA VAL A 19 9.82 -26.58 -17.60
C VAL A 19 8.46 -26.01 -18.01
N ALA A 20 8.49 -24.93 -18.79
CA ALA A 20 7.29 -24.37 -19.43
C ALA A 20 6.75 -25.31 -20.53
N THR A 21 5.46 -25.64 -20.45
CA THR A 21 4.67 -26.13 -21.60
C THR A 21 3.77 -24.99 -22.11
N PRO A 22 3.67 -24.78 -23.44
CA PRO A 22 2.90 -23.65 -23.98
C PRO A 22 1.40 -23.91 -23.89
N VAL A 23 0.65 -22.97 -23.31
CA VAL A 23 -0.82 -22.91 -23.36
C VAL A 23 -1.25 -22.11 -24.59
N ALA A 24 -2.15 -22.69 -25.37
CA ALA A 24 -2.70 -22.10 -26.60
C ALA A 24 -3.84 -21.11 -26.29
N ALA A 25 -3.82 -19.97 -26.97
CA ALA A 25 -4.84 -18.92 -26.89
C ALA A 25 -6.22 -19.40 -27.36
N ALA A 26 -7.26 -19.03 -26.61
CA ALA A 26 -8.66 -19.16 -27.00
C ALA A 26 -9.21 -17.78 -27.41
N GLU A 27 -9.85 -17.71 -28.57
CA GLU A 27 -10.51 -16.50 -29.11
C GLU A 27 -11.77 -16.11 -28.30
N PRO A 28 -12.09 -14.81 -28.14
CA PRO A 28 -13.37 -14.37 -27.61
C PRO A 28 -14.44 -14.29 -28.72
N PRO A 29 -15.74 -14.46 -28.40
CA PRO A 29 -16.81 -14.30 -29.37
C PRO A 29 -17.16 -12.83 -29.58
N ALA A 30 -17.50 -12.50 -30.83
CA ALA A 30 -17.96 -11.20 -31.28
C ALA A 30 -19.47 -11.01 -31.08
N GLU A 31 -19.89 -9.80 -30.72
CA GLU A 31 -21.18 -9.12 -31.01
C GLU A 31 -21.22 -7.81 -30.18
N GLY A 32 -21.66 -6.63 -30.60
CA GLY A 32 -22.15 -6.07 -31.86
C GLY A 32 -22.39 -4.57 -31.60
N SER A 33 -22.02 -3.71 -32.54
CA SER A 33 -22.09 -2.25 -32.43
C SER A 33 -23.53 -1.71 -32.51
N ALA A 34 -23.87 -0.72 -31.68
CA ALA A 34 -24.92 0.25 -31.98
C ALA A 34 -24.47 1.64 -31.52
N GLY A 35 -24.23 2.52 -32.49
CA GLY A 35 -23.79 3.89 -32.27
C GLY A 35 -24.89 4.83 -31.81
N GLY A 36 -24.48 5.89 -31.12
CA GLY A 36 -25.29 7.06 -30.80
C GLY A 36 -24.41 8.29 -30.69
N SER A 37 -24.37 9.09 -31.76
CA SER A 37 -23.78 10.42 -31.76
C SER A 37 -24.64 11.39 -30.94
N ALA A 38 -24.05 12.20 -30.07
CA ALA A 38 -24.68 13.41 -29.57
C ALA A 38 -23.64 14.53 -29.37
N THR A 39 -23.67 15.47 -30.31
CA THR A 39 -23.08 16.81 -30.21
C THR A 39 -23.87 17.67 -29.21
N GLY A 40 -23.19 18.45 -28.37
CA GLY A 40 -23.84 19.50 -27.58
C GLY A 40 -22.90 20.16 -26.56
N ASN A 41 -22.37 21.32 -26.94
CA ASN A 41 -21.68 22.27 -26.07
C ASN A 41 -22.70 23.06 -25.25
N ASP A 42 -22.52 23.21 -23.94
CA ASP A 42 -22.94 24.40 -23.17
C ASP A 42 -22.33 24.41 -21.75
N GLY A 43 -21.42 25.38 -21.54
CA GLY A 43 -21.25 26.25 -20.38
C GLY A 43 -21.59 25.80 -18.96
N SER A 44 -20.54 25.79 -18.12
CA SER A 44 -20.53 26.12 -16.68
C SER A 44 -21.40 25.27 -15.75
N SER A 45 -20.77 24.22 -15.19
CA SER A 45 -21.22 23.57 -13.95
C SER A 45 -20.50 24.17 -12.74
N PRO A 46 -21.19 24.35 -11.60
CA PRO A 46 -20.57 24.83 -10.37
C PRO A 46 -19.61 23.77 -9.83
N GLY A 47 -18.42 24.20 -9.39
CA GLY A 47 -17.39 23.33 -8.85
C GLY A 47 -17.93 22.48 -7.70
N VAL A 48 -17.90 21.16 -7.90
CA VAL A 48 -17.84 20.20 -6.80
C VAL A 48 -16.45 20.42 -6.21
N ALA A 49 -16.38 20.88 -4.96
CA ALA A 49 -15.13 20.86 -4.23
C ALA A 49 -14.76 19.39 -4.06
N THR A 50 -13.74 18.94 -4.78
CA THR A 50 -13.16 17.62 -4.65
C THR A 50 -12.48 17.54 -3.28
N ASP A 51 -12.81 16.53 -2.47
CA ASP A 51 -12.27 16.26 -1.14
C ASP A 51 -10.83 15.68 -1.22
N VAL A 52 -9.97 16.39 -1.97
CA VAL A 52 -8.54 16.07 -2.13
C VAL A 52 -7.80 16.71 -0.97
N ALA A 53 -7.01 15.92 -0.24
CA ALA A 53 -6.25 16.44 0.89
C ALA A 53 -5.25 17.53 0.42
N ASP A 54 -5.27 18.69 1.07
CA ASP A 54 -4.39 19.84 0.77
C ASP A 54 -2.89 19.49 0.88
N SER A 55 -2.56 18.41 1.62
CA SER A 55 -1.21 17.90 1.85
C SER A 55 -0.70 16.97 0.74
N LEU A 56 -1.52 16.66 -0.27
CA LEU A 56 -1.10 15.90 -1.44
C LEU A 56 -0.30 16.77 -2.44
N PRO A 57 0.57 16.14 -3.25
CA PRO A 57 1.31 16.83 -4.31
C PRO A 57 0.41 17.62 -5.28
N SER A 58 0.83 18.82 -5.65
CA SER A 58 0.15 19.60 -6.70
C SER A 58 1.12 20.53 -7.43
N VAL A 59 0.70 21.04 -8.60
CA VAL A 59 1.47 21.98 -9.42
C VAL A 59 0.58 23.12 -9.91
N GLY A 60 1.18 24.25 -10.30
CA GLY A 60 0.46 25.47 -10.65
C GLY A 60 -0.46 25.37 -11.87
N SER A 61 -0.25 24.40 -12.76
CA SER A 61 -1.13 24.17 -13.93
C SER A 61 -2.36 23.31 -13.62
N GLY A 62 -2.41 22.68 -12.45
CA GLY A 62 -3.49 21.75 -12.06
C GLY A 62 -3.29 20.31 -12.54
N ALA A 63 -2.21 20.01 -13.26
CA ALA A 63 -1.81 18.63 -13.54
C ALA A 63 -1.45 17.91 -12.23
N LEU A 64 -1.91 16.68 -12.05
CA LEU A 64 -1.68 15.91 -10.85
C LEU A 64 -0.42 15.06 -11.01
N PRO A 65 0.59 15.17 -10.13
CA PRO A 65 1.75 14.28 -10.16
C PRO A 65 1.39 12.82 -9.82
N GLY A 66 1.86 11.84 -10.59
CA GLY A 66 1.59 10.43 -10.30
C GLY A 66 0.17 9.97 -10.71
N PRO A 67 -0.26 8.77 -10.28
CA PRO A 67 -1.50 8.18 -10.77
C PRO A 67 -2.74 8.79 -10.11
N ASP A 68 -3.87 8.77 -10.84
CA ASP A 68 -5.14 9.37 -10.41
C ASP A 68 -5.64 8.83 -9.05
N VAL A 69 -5.42 7.54 -8.76
CA VAL A 69 -5.81 6.90 -7.49
C VAL A 69 -5.26 7.61 -6.25
N LEU A 70 -4.12 8.31 -6.35
CA LEU A 70 -3.55 9.09 -5.25
C LEU A 70 -4.46 10.27 -4.84
N TYR A 71 -5.32 10.73 -5.75
CA TYR A 71 -6.17 11.92 -5.60
C TYR A 71 -7.66 11.61 -5.54
N ASP A 72 -8.06 10.37 -5.80
CA ASP A 72 -9.46 9.95 -5.76
C ASP A 72 -10.10 10.25 -4.41
N GLU A 73 -11.42 10.51 -4.38
CA GLU A 73 -12.22 10.72 -3.16
C GLU A 73 -12.24 9.47 -2.27
N ALA A 74 -12.32 9.65 -0.95
CA ALA A 74 -12.29 8.53 0.00
C ALA A 74 -13.35 7.48 -0.35
N PRO A 75 -13.00 6.18 -0.40
CA PRO A 75 -13.97 5.15 -0.74
C PRO A 75 -15.01 4.95 0.37
N GLU A 76 -16.19 4.50 -0.04
CA GLU A 76 -17.16 3.95 0.89
C GLU A 76 -16.82 2.49 1.22
N ALA A 77 -16.66 2.20 2.52
CA ALA A 77 -16.67 0.84 3.05
C ALA A 77 -17.90 0.68 3.95
N PRO A 78 -18.91 -0.12 3.55
CA PRO A 78 -20.09 -0.39 4.35
C PRO A 78 -19.79 -0.79 5.79
N GLN A 79 -18.72 -1.58 6.02
CA GLN A 79 -18.27 -2.00 7.35
C GLN A 79 -18.00 -0.83 8.30
N LEU A 80 -17.56 0.32 7.78
CA LEU A 80 -17.23 1.52 8.56
C LEU A 80 -18.41 2.48 8.70
N GLN A 81 -19.56 2.19 8.08
CA GLN A 81 -20.74 3.06 8.13
C GLN A 81 -21.55 2.81 9.41
N ASN A 82 -21.97 3.89 10.07
CA ASN A 82 -22.95 3.83 11.16
C ASN A 82 -24.36 3.86 10.58
N ARG A 83 -24.95 2.68 10.36
CA ARG A 83 -26.29 2.52 9.79
C ARG A 83 -27.42 2.50 10.84
N ASP A 84 -27.07 2.22 12.10
CA ASP A 84 -27.97 2.36 13.25
C ASP A 84 -27.92 3.79 13.82
N PRO A 85 -29.04 4.51 13.93
CA PRO A 85 -29.06 5.90 14.41
C PRO A 85 -28.67 6.08 15.89
N ARG A 86 -28.58 4.99 16.66
CA ARG A 86 -28.12 4.99 18.06
C ARG A 86 -26.60 5.04 18.16
N ILE A 87 -25.90 4.76 17.06
CA ILE A 87 -24.43 4.72 16.98
C ILE A 87 -23.97 5.91 16.15
N ALA A 88 -23.07 6.73 16.69
CA ALA A 88 -22.73 8.02 16.10
C ALA A 88 -21.23 8.26 15.95
N ALA A 89 -20.39 7.72 16.82
CA ALA A 89 -18.96 8.00 16.80
C ALA A 89 -18.27 7.46 15.52
N GLU A 90 -17.26 8.14 15.03
CA GLU A 90 -16.48 7.64 13.89
C GLU A 90 -15.60 6.45 14.32
N PRO A 91 -15.37 5.44 13.45
CA PRO A 91 -14.41 4.37 13.73
C PRO A 91 -13.00 4.90 14.02
N LEU A 92 -12.25 4.21 14.89
CA LEU A 92 -10.91 4.65 15.29
C LEU A 92 -9.87 4.44 14.19
N LEU A 93 -10.03 3.36 13.41
CA LEU A 93 -9.14 2.96 12.31
C LEU A 93 -7.67 2.78 12.73
N VAL A 94 -7.42 2.56 14.02
CA VAL A 94 -6.13 2.19 14.59
C VAL A 94 -6.34 0.93 15.43
N SER A 95 -5.74 -0.17 15.00
CA SER A 95 -5.89 -1.47 15.66
C SER A 95 -5.30 -1.46 17.07
N GLY A 96 -5.92 -2.21 17.98
CA GLY A 96 -5.49 -2.31 19.37
C GLY A 96 -5.74 -1.02 20.15
N THR A 97 -6.78 -0.27 19.82
CA THR A 97 -7.14 0.97 20.51
C THR A 97 -8.62 1.04 20.89
N GLU A 98 -8.93 1.93 21.81
CA GLU A 98 -10.29 2.18 22.28
C GLU A 98 -10.58 3.68 22.43
N ALA A 99 -11.86 4.00 22.46
CA ALA A 99 -12.33 5.33 22.85
C ALA A 99 -13.69 5.29 23.54
N TYR A 100 -13.93 6.36 24.29
CA TYR A 100 -15.24 6.76 24.78
C TYR A 100 -15.56 8.07 24.05
N VAL A 101 -16.72 8.12 23.40
CA VAL A 101 -17.16 9.28 22.60
C VAL A 101 -18.64 9.55 22.87
N ASP A 102 -18.95 10.62 23.60
CA ASP A 102 -20.30 11.12 23.85
C ASP A 102 -21.31 10.04 24.31
N GLY A 103 -20.84 9.09 25.13
CA GLY A 103 -21.64 8.00 25.69
C GLY A 103 -21.59 6.67 24.94
N GLU A 104 -20.71 6.59 23.93
CA GLU A 104 -20.43 5.39 23.15
C GLU A 104 -19.03 4.86 23.46
N TYR A 105 -18.92 3.55 23.68
CA TYR A 105 -17.64 2.84 23.80
C TYR A 105 -17.27 2.21 22.45
N LEU A 106 -16.00 2.30 22.07
CA LEU A 106 -15.45 1.75 20.84
C LEU A 106 -14.16 1.00 21.14
N TYR A 107 -14.02 -0.19 20.58
CA TYR A 107 -12.77 -0.92 20.46
C TYR A 107 -12.53 -1.24 18.98
N GLN A 108 -11.32 -0.98 18.50
CA GLN A 108 -10.89 -1.29 17.14
C GLN A 108 -9.87 -2.43 17.17
N ASP A 109 -10.19 -3.51 16.48
CA ASP A 109 -9.36 -4.71 16.49
C ASP A 109 -8.24 -4.67 15.43
N HIS A 110 -7.32 -5.63 15.49
CA HIS A 110 -6.53 -6.00 14.31
C HIS A 110 -7.46 -6.69 13.30
N ILE A 111 -7.09 -6.69 12.03
CA ILE A 111 -7.82 -7.43 10.99
C ILE A 111 -6.89 -8.44 10.35
N PHE A 112 -7.48 -9.50 9.82
CA PHE A 112 -6.80 -10.64 9.22
C PHE A 112 -5.92 -11.42 10.20
N ASP A 113 -6.38 -11.55 11.44
CA ASP A 113 -5.66 -12.19 12.55
C ASP A 113 -6.47 -13.32 13.23
N ASP A 114 -7.57 -13.69 12.61
CA ASP A 114 -8.57 -14.64 13.07
C ASP A 114 -8.14 -16.10 12.87
N TYR A 115 -7.01 -16.46 13.48
CA TYR A 115 -6.37 -17.78 13.35
C TYR A 115 -6.51 -18.66 14.60
N GLY A 116 -7.30 -18.26 15.60
CA GLY A 116 -7.62 -19.09 16.76
C GLY A 116 -6.40 -19.53 17.58
N ALA A 117 -6.46 -20.73 18.15
CA ALA A 117 -5.42 -21.25 19.04
C ALA A 117 -4.15 -21.73 18.30
N ASP A 118 -2.99 -21.57 18.92
CA ASP A 118 -1.75 -22.24 18.55
C ASP A 118 -1.78 -23.70 19.05
N THR A 119 -2.14 -24.63 18.19
CA THR A 119 -2.37 -26.03 18.55
C THR A 119 -1.18 -26.94 18.33
N ASP A 120 -0.12 -26.45 17.67
CA ASP A 120 1.08 -27.23 17.33
C ASP A 120 2.42 -26.60 17.79
N GLY A 121 2.43 -25.31 18.15
CA GLY A 121 3.60 -24.57 18.62
C GLY A 121 4.51 -24.05 17.50
N ALA A 122 4.07 -24.02 16.25
CA ALA A 122 4.88 -23.70 15.08
C ALA A 122 4.68 -22.27 14.53
N GLY A 123 3.59 -21.57 14.88
CA GLY A 123 3.18 -20.32 14.23
C GLY A 123 3.99 -19.06 14.60
N ALA A 124 4.75 -19.08 15.69
CA ALA A 124 5.39 -17.89 16.29
C ALA A 124 6.72 -17.43 15.67
N ASP A 125 6.95 -17.63 14.37
CA ASP A 125 8.23 -17.31 13.74
C ASP A 125 8.18 -16.11 12.79
N PRO A 126 9.34 -15.42 12.59
CA PRO A 126 9.45 -14.26 11.72
C PRO A 126 9.08 -14.41 10.23
N THR A 127 8.62 -15.56 9.79
CA THR A 127 8.22 -15.79 8.39
C THR A 127 6.81 -16.34 8.29
N SER A 128 6.13 -16.52 9.42
CA SER A 128 4.76 -16.99 9.47
C SER A 128 3.78 -15.88 9.08
N ALA A 129 2.75 -16.27 8.32
CA ALA A 129 1.61 -15.41 8.02
C ALA A 129 0.62 -15.31 9.20
N ARG A 130 0.65 -16.31 10.10
CA ARG A 130 -0.25 -16.46 11.25
C ARG A 130 0.43 -17.22 12.39
N HIS A 131 0.03 -16.96 13.63
CA HIS A 131 0.48 -17.71 14.79
C HIS A 131 -0.47 -18.86 15.17
N GLY A 132 -1.78 -18.66 15.06
CA GLY A 132 -2.80 -19.68 15.30
C GLY A 132 -2.98 -20.65 14.12
N ASP A 133 -3.60 -21.79 14.41
CA ASP A 133 -3.75 -22.91 13.47
C ASP A 133 -5.17 -23.07 12.90
N PHE A 134 -6.10 -22.17 13.21
CA PHE A 134 -7.49 -22.30 12.78
C PHE A 134 -7.58 -22.30 11.24
N ASP A 135 -8.22 -23.35 10.72
CA ASP A 135 -8.53 -23.47 9.31
C ASP A 135 -10.03 -23.34 9.10
N TYR A 136 -10.44 -22.31 8.37
CA TYR A 136 -11.83 -22.13 7.99
C TYR A 136 -12.36 -23.32 7.18
N PRO A 137 -13.67 -23.61 7.27
CA PRO A 137 -14.30 -24.52 6.33
C PRO A 137 -14.03 -24.10 4.88
N THR A 138 -13.89 -25.08 3.99
CA THR A 138 -13.51 -24.85 2.58
C THR A 138 -14.63 -24.25 1.74
N ASP A 139 -15.84 -24.09 2.30
CA ASP A 139 -16.94 -23.35 1.68
C ASP A 139 -16.66 -21.83 1.69
N ARG A 140 -16.00 -21.40 0.63
CA ARG A 140 -15.61 -20.01 0.38
C ARG A 140 -16.79 -19.06 0.25
N GLU A 141 -17.91 -19.53 -0.31
CA GLU A 141 -19.10 -18.71 -0.54
C GLU A 141 -19.79 -18.35 0.78
N ARG A 142 -19.58 -19.15 1.83
CA ARG A 142 -20.14 -18.91 3.16
C ARG A 142 -19.19 -18.19 4.12
N TYR A 143 -17.91 -18.57 4.14
CA TYR A 143 -17.01 -18.12 5.21
C TYR A 143 -15.94 -17.14 4.76
N ALA A 144 -15.61 -17.11 3.46
CA ALA A 144 -14.50 -16.34 2.92
C ALA A 144 -13.18 -16.36 3.75
N GLY A 145 -12.97 -17.39 4.59
CA GLY A 145 -11.72 -17.57 5.33
C GLY A 145 -11.47 -16.45 6.32
N ASN A 146 -12.54 -15.75 6.72
CA ASN A 146 -12.43 -14.52 7.49
C ASN A 146 -13.74 -14.14 8.21
N ALA A 147 -14.74 -15.05 8.24
CA ALA A 147 -16.08 -14.75 8.76
C ALA A 147 -16.13 -14.48 10.28
N ALA A 148 -15.08 -14.80 11.03
CA ALA A 148 -14.98 -14.53 12.46
C ALA A 148 -13.99 -13.39 12.79
N ASP A 149 -13.42 -12.72 11.79
CA ASP A 149 -12.49 -11.59 11.96
C ASP A 149 -13.23 -10.36 12.47
N LEU A 150 -13.01 -9.99 13.72
CA LEU A 150 -13.55 -8.80 14.35
C LEU A 150 -12.87 -7.57 13.75
N VAL A 151 -13.65 -6.58 13.38
CA VAL A 151 -13.14 -5.25 13.02
C VAL A 151 -13.31 -4.32 14.21
N GLU A 152 -14.48 -4.36 14.83
CA GLU A 152 -14.87 -3.37 15.82
C GLU A 152 -15.93 -3.91 16.79
N PHE A 153 -15.80 -3.53 18.06
CA PHE A 153 -16.83 -3.73 19.07
C PHE A 153 -17.28 -2.38 19.64
N ARG A 154 -18.60 -2.20 19.80
CA ARG A 154 -19.20 -1.01 20.40
C ARG A 154 -20.22 -1.33 21.47
N ALA A 155 -20.31 -0.47 22.48
CA ALA A 155 -21.36 -0.49 23.49
C ALA A 155 -21.96 0.90 23.69
N VAL A 156 -23.29 1.00 23.58
CA VAL A 156 -24.05 2.25 23.68
C VAL A 156 -25.16 2.10 24.72
N PRO A 157 -24.92 2.46 25.99
CA PRO A 157 -25.96 2.48 27.00
C PRO A 157 -26.92 3.67 26.80
N SER A 158 -28.21 3.40 26.89
CA SER A 158 -29.27 4.40 26.96
C SER A 158 -30.12 4.23 28.21
N ALA A 159 -31.20 5.02 28.34
CA ALA A 159 -32.11 4.96 29.48
C ALA A 159 -32.95 3.68 29.53
N ASP A 160 -33.25 3.08 28.37
CA ASP A 160 -34.19 1.95 28.26
C ASP A 160 -33.51 0.65 27.82
N GLU A 161 -32.34 0.73 27.19
CA GLU A 161 -31.62 -0.39 26.60
C GLU A 161 -30.11 -0.13 26.51
N VAL A 162 -29.34 -1.19 26.26
CA VAL A 162 -27.94 -1.13 25.86
C VAL A 162 -27.81 -1.78 24.49
N VAL A 163 -27.15 -1.08 23.57
CA VAL A 163 -26.87 -1.59 22.23
C VAL A 163 -25.42 -2.04 22.17
N TYR A 164 -25.21 -3.27 21.72
CA TYR A 164 -23.89 -3.79 21.40
C TYR A 164 -23.78 -3.99 19.90
N ARG A 165 -22.76 -3.41 19.26
CA ARG A 165 -22.47 -3.67 17.84
C ARG A 165 -21.15 -4.41 17.72
N VAL A 166 -21.16 -5.42 16.86
CA VAL A 166 -19.99 -6.16 16.43
C VAL A 166 -19.90 -6.01 14.92
N THR A 167 -18.82 -5.43 14.43
CA THR A 167 -18.50 -5.36 13.00
C THR A 167 -17.47 -6.43 12.69
N LEU A 168 -17.73 -7.23 11.68
CA LEU A 168 -16.81 -8.25 11.17
C LEU A 168 -16.19 -7.76 9.86
N ASN A 169 -15.03 -8.30 9.50
CA ASN A 169 -14.39 -7.96 8.23
C ASN A 169 -15.20 -8.57 7.06
N THR A 170 -15.67 -9.81 7.26
CA THR A 170 -16.51 -10.55 6.33
C THR A 170 -17.72 -11.16 7.04
N LEU A 171 -18.91 -11.05 6.44
CA LEU A 171 -20.12 -11.76 6.85
C LEU A 171 -21.01 -12.04 5.63
N LEU A 172 -20.80 -13.18 4.97
CA LEU A 172 -21.53 -13.53 3.74
C LEU A 172 -22.90 -14.15 4.01
N GLU A 173 -23.05 -14.81 5.16
CA GLU A 173 -24.29 -15.45 5.58
C GLU A 173 -24.63 -15.08 7.02
N ALA A 174 -25.90 -14.75 7.27
CA ALA A 174 -26.34 -14.21 8.55
C ALA A 174 -26.19 -15.18 9.73
N ASP A 175 -26.02 -16.48 9.47
CA ASP A 175 -25.82 -17.52 10.47
C ASP A 175 -24.46 -18.22 10.33
N SER A 176 -23.45 -17.54 9.77
CA SER A 176 -22.08 -18.08 9.67
C SER A 176 -21.25 -17.88 10.93
N THR A 177 -21.50 -16.80 11.68
CA THR A 177 -20.66 -16.35 12.80
C THR A 177 -21.44 -16.37 14.11
N ILE A 178 -20.77 -16.67 15.20
CA ILE A 178 -21.26 -16.54 16.58
C ILE A 178 -20.34 -15.61 17.37
N VAL A 179 -20.94 -14.80 18.23
CA VAL A 179 -20.25 -13.85 19.11
C VAL A 179 -20.71 -14.06 20.54
N ALA A 180 -19.78 -14.01 21.49
CA ALA A 180 -20.08 -13.90 22.92
C ALA A 180 -19.47 -12.63 23.50
N ILE A 181 -20.27 -11.92 24.31
CA ILE A 181 -19.84 -10.78 25.12
C ILE A 181 -20.09 -11.20 26.58
N ALA A 182 -19.06 -11.71 27.24
CA ALA A 182 -19.11 -12.21 28.61
C ALA A 182 -18.70 -11.11 29.58
N PHE A 183 -19.53 -10.86 30.59
CA PHE A 183 -19.34 -9.85 31.62
C PHE A 183 -19.12 -10.49 32.99
N ASP A 184 -18.02 -10.12 33.61
CA ASP A 184 -17.79 -10.22 35.05
C ASP A 184 -18.18 -8.87 35.67
N THR A 185 -19.28 -8.90 36.44
CA THR A 185 -19.97 -7.69 36.91
C THR A 185 -19.53 -7.26 38.30
N ASP A 186 -18.83 -8.13 39.03
CA ASP A 186 -18.35 -7.88 40.39
C ASP A 186 -16.82 -7.94 40.55
N GLY A 187 -16.10 -8.35 39.51
CA GLY A 187 -14.65 -8.44 39.45
C GLY A 187 -14.09 -9.67 40.20
N ASP A 188 -14.91 -10.70 40.44
CA ASP A 188 -14.54 -11.91 41.18
C ASP A 188 -14.64 -13.17 40.32
N GLU A 189 -13.49 -13.72 39.90
CA GLU A 189 -13.44 -14.96 39.11
C GLU A 189 -14.02 -16.19 39.83
N ALA A 190 -14.31 -16.10 41.12
CA ALA A 190 -14.96 -17.17 41.89
C ALA A 190 -16.49 -17.12 41.88
N THR A 191 -17.10 -16.05 41.35
CA THR A 191 -18.55 -15.91 41.14
C THR A 191 -18.90 -16.21 39.68
N GLY A 192 -20.17 -16.03 39.29
CA GLY A 192 -20.60 -16.38 37.94
C GLY A 192 -20.48 -17.86 37.54
N SER A 193 -20.08 -18.09 36.30
CA SER A 193 -19.85 -19.40 35.67
C SER A 193 -18.54 -19.42 34.87
N ASP A 194 -17.86 -20.56 34.87
CA ASP A 194 -16.72 -20.83 33.98
C ASP A 194 -17.15 -21.24 32.57
N THR A 195 -18.37 -21.75 32.42
CA THR A 195 -18.88 -22.33 31.16
C THR A 195 -20.08 -21.54 30.67
N LEU A 196 -20.09 -21.19 29.38
CA LEU A 196 -21.19 -20.48 28.75
C LEU A 196 -22.31 -21.44 28.31
N PRO A 197 -23.57 -21.01 28.15
CA PRO A 197 -24.67 -21.88 27.74
C PRO A 197 -24.47 -22.44 26.32
N ARG A 198 -23.90 -21.61 25.43
CA ARG A 198 -23.33 -22.00 24.14
C ARG A 198 -21.82 -22.00 24.28
N ASP A 199 -21.32 -23.07 24.87
CA ASP A 199 -19.92 -23.21 25.24
C ASP A 199 -19.00 -23.21 24.00
N PRO A 200 -18.03 -22.30 23.90
CA PRO A 200 -17.00 -22.36 22.87
C PRO A 200 -15.95 -23.45 23.12
N GLY A 201 -16.00 -24.16 24.25
CA GLY A 201 -14.97 -25.13 24.63
C GLY A 201 -13.74 -24.49 25.28
N ALA A 202 -13.90 -23.29 25.85
CA ALA A 202 -12.89 -22.60 26.66
C ALA A 202 -13.55 -22.06 27.94
N PRO A 203 -12.83 -22.03 29.08
CA PRO A 203 -13.37 -21.46 30.32
C PRO A 203 -13.35 -19.92 30.28
N LEU A 204 -14.43 -19.30 30.73
CA LEU A 204 -14.54 -17.85 30.96
C LEU A 204 -14.90 -17.57 32.43
N PRO A 205 -13.96 -17.79 33.37
CA PRO A 205 -14.24 -17.67 34.81
C PRO A 205 -14.71 -16.26 35.19
N GLY A 206 -15.60 -16.18 36.17
CA GLY A 206 -16.20 -14.92 36.64
C GLY A 206 -17.36 -14.40 35.78
N THR A 207 -17.81 -15.14 34.75
CA THR A 207 -18.92 -14.64 33.90
C THR A 207 -20.24 -14.64 34.67
N ASP A 208 -20.73 -13.46 35.02
CA ASP A 208 -22.04 -13.24 35.66
C ASP A 208 -23.16 -13.06 34.64
N GLU A 209 -22.85 -12.41 33.52
CA GLU A 209 -23.78 -12.18 32.42
C GLU A 209 -23.11 -12.42 31.07
N VAL A 210 -23.85 -12.92 30.08
CA VAL A 210 -23.33 -13.08 28.73
C VAL A 210 -24.38 -12.76 27.69
N VAL A 211 -24.01 -11.97 26.68
CA VAL A 211 -24.78 -11.81 25.44
C VAL A 211 -24.18 -12.74 24.40
N THR A 212 -24.98 -13.63 23.81
CA THR A 212 -24.57 -14.49 22.69
C THR A 212 -25.42 -14.20 21.47
N ALA A 213 -24.81 -13.97 20.30
CA ALA A 213 -25.51 -13.71 19.05
C ALA A 213 -24.91 -14.54 17.91
N TRP A 214 -25.75 -15.10 17.03
CA TRP A 214 -25.32 -15.88 15.86
C TRP A 214 -25.96 -15.37 14.56
N GLY A 215 -26.21 -14.05 14.55
CA GLY A 215 -26.80 -13.23 13.48
C GLY A 215 -28.25 -13.50 13.11
N THR A 216 -28.75 -14.74 13.20
CA THR A 216 -30.19 -15.05 13.05
C THR A 216 -30.93 -15.13 14.39
N GLY A 217 -30.21 -14.96 15.50
CA GLY A 217 -30.78 -14.88 16.84
C GLY A 217 -29.75 -14.42 17.87
N ALA A 218 -30.23 -13.97 19.01
CA ALA A 218 -29.43 -13.59 20.15
C ALA A 218 -30.14 -13.88 21.47
N GLU A 219 -29.35 -14.10 22.51
CA GLU A 219 -29.82 -14.34 23.87
C GLU A 219 -28.90 -13.66 24.89
N HIS A 220 -29.47 -13.26 26.02
CA HIS A 220 -28.75 -12.83 27.21
C HIS A 220 -28.95 -13.88 28.30
N THR A 221 -27.87 -14.28 28.96
CA THR A 221 -27.91 -15.20 30.10
C THR A 221 -27.32 -14.54 31.32
N ARG A 222 -28.01 -14.66 32.46
CA ARG A 222 -27.50 -14.31 33.79
C ARG A 222 -27.23 -15.56 34.61
N PHE A 223 -26.12 -15.55 35.35
CA PHE A 223 -25.73 -16.60 36.29
C PHE A 223 -26.01 -16.14 37.73
N GLY A 224 -26.94 -16.83 38.39
CA GLY A 224 -27.26 -16.62 39.80
C GLY A 224 -26.39 -17.47 40.74
N PRO A 225 -26.51 -17.24 42.06
CA PRO A 225 -25.75 -17.98 43.07
C PRO A 225 -25.85 -19.51 42.92
N GLY A 226 -24.70 -20.18 42.81
CA GLY A 226 -24.63 -21.62 42.63
C GLY A 226 -24.80 -22.10 41.18
N GLY A 227 -24.62 -21.21 40.19
CA GLY A 227 -24.64 -21.53 38.76
C GLY A 227 -26.05 -21.65 38.17
N ALA A 228 -27.04 -20.97 38.76
CA ALA A 228 -28.39 -20.98 38.23
C ALA A 228 -28.49 -20.09 37.00
N GLU A 229 -28.83 -20.66 35.85
CA GLU A 229 -28.90 -19.94 34.57
C GLU A 229 -30.31 -19.39 34.30
N GLU A 230 -30.40 -18.12 33.90
CA GLU A 230 -31.60 -17.49 33.36
C GLU A 230 -31.30 -16.90 31.99
N THR A 231 -31.83 -17.52 30.93
CA THR A 231 -31.63 -17.09 29.54
C THR A 231 -32.88 -16.41 29.00
N THR A 232 -32.70 -15.20 28.43
CA THR A 232 -33.74 -14.38 27.82
C THR A 232 -33.38 -14.09 26.36
N PRO A 233 -34.25 -14.41 25.38
CA PRO A 233 -34.03 -13.98 24.00
C PRO A 233 -33.98 -12.45 23.91
N VAL A 234 -33.04 -11.93 23.12
CA VAL A 234 -32.90 -10.50 22.84
C VAL A 234 -32.90 -10.25 21.34
N GLU A 235 -33.15 -9.01 20.93
CA GLU A 235 -33.20 -8.65 19.51
C GLU A 235 -31.79 -8.53 18.93
N VAL A 236 -31.60 -9.04 17.71
CA VAL A 236 -30.40 -8.83 16.90
C VAL A 236 -30.79 -8.42 15.49
N GLU A 237 -30.14 -7.39 14.97
CA GLU A 237 -30.20 -6.97 13.58
C GLU A 237 -28.88 -7.29 12.89
N THR A 238 -28.96 -7.95 11.74
CA THR A 238 -27.79 -8.35 10.94
C THR A 238 -27.81 -7.62 9.61
N ASP A 239 -26.81 -6.77 9.39
CA ASP A 239 -26.55 -6.13 8.10
C ASP A 239 -25.41 -6.88 7.40
N LEU A 240 -25.75 -7.65 6.36
CA LEU A 240 -24.76 -8.40 5.57
C LEU A 240 -23.88 -7.51 4.71
N GLU A 241 -24.39 -6.35 4.28
CA GLU A 241 -23.61 -5.41 3.46
C GLU A 241 -22.54 -4.74 4.31
N ALA A 242 -22.89 -4.34 5.54
CA ALA A 242 -21.95 -3.76 6.49
C ALA A 242 -21.20 -4.80 7.35
N ALA A 243 -21.51 -6.09 7.22
CA ALA A 243 -21.01 -7.16 8.09
C ALA A 243 -21.17 -6.84 9.60
N GLN A 244 -22.33 -6.28 9.98
CA GLN A 244 -22.60 -5.79 11.33
C GLN A 244 -23.71 -6.62 12.01
N LEU A 245 -23.45 -7.00 13.27
CA LEU A 245 -24.42 -7.55 14.20
C LEU A 245 -24.73 -6.51 15.28
N THR A 246 -25.99 -6.07 15.38
CA THR A 246 -26.43 -5.11 16.39
C THR A 246 -27.41 -5.77 17.35
N VAL A 247 -26.97 -6.01 18.59
CA VAL A 247 -27.77 -6.65 19.65
C VAL A 247 -28.35 -5.58 20.56
N THR A 248 -29.66 -5.63 20.80
CA THR A 248 -30.36 -4.69 21.70
C THR A 248 -30.81 -5.40 22.96
N VAL A 249 -30.26 -5.01 24.12
CA VAL A 249 -30.54 -5.60 25.42
C VAL A 249 -31.33 -4.60 26.28
N PRO A 250 -32.62 -4.86 26.59
CA PRO A 250 -33.41 -4.00 27.46
C PRO A 250 -32.81 -3.88 28.87
N ARG A 251 -32.95 -2.71 29.52
CA ARG A 251 -32.48 -2.46 30.89
C ARG A 251 -33.11 -3.39 31.93
N GLU A 252 -34.29 -3.93 31.66
CA GLU A 252 -34.94 -4.93 32.52
C GLU A 252 -34.29 -6.32 32.44
N VAL A 253 -33.56 -6.60 31.35
CA VAL A 253 -32.79 -7.83 31.14
C VAL A 253 -31.40 -7.68 31.74
N SER A 254 -30.68 -6.60 31.40
CA SER A 254 -29.34 -6.26 31.93
C SER A 254 -29.24 -4.76 32.19
N ASP A 255 -28.76 -4.36 33.37
CA ASP A 255 -28.62 -2.95 33.77
C ASP A 255 -27.16 -2.61 34.12
N PRO A 256 -26.25 -2.54 33.13
CA PRO A 256 -24.85 -2.26 33.39
C PRO A 256 -24.67 -0.86 33.97
N SER A 257 -23.90 -0.80 35.05
CA SER A 257 -23.59 0.42 35.79
C SER A 257 -22.23 0.30 36.48
N GLY A 258 -21.54 1.43 36.67
CA GLY A 258 -20.16 1.41 37.18
C GLY A 258 -19.20 0.91 36.10
N SER A 259 -18.31 -0.01 36.46
CA SER A 259 -17.36 -0.64 35.54
C SER A 259 -17.57 -2.15 35.57
N TRP A 260 -17.69 -2.77 34.40
CA TRP A 260 -17.82 -4.21 34.24
C TRP A 260 -16.65 -4.73 33.40
N ARG A 261 -16.11 -5.88 33.77
CA ARG A 261 -15.04 -6.54 33.00
C ARG A 261 -15.67 -7.38 31.90
N ALA A 262 -15.31 -7.12 30.64
CA ALA A 262 -15.87 -7.76 29.47
C ALA A 262 -14.81 -8.60 28.73
N THR A 263 -15.19 -9.79 28.25
CA THR A 263 -14.45 -10.57 27.25
C THR A 263 -15.33 -10.68 26.01
N VAL A 264 -14.83 -10.29 24.84
CA VAL A 264 -15.54 -10.45 23.57
C VAL A 264 -14.82 -11.48 22.72
N ALA A 265 -15.56 -12.48 22.26
CA ALA A 265 -15.05 -13.58 21.46
C ALA A 265 -15.90 -13.77 20.21
N THR A 266 -15.26 -14.03 19.07
CA THR A 266 -15.91 -14.35 17.79
C THR A 266 -15.47 -15.73 17.30
N GLY A 267 -16.35 -16.40 16.57
CA GLY A 267 -16.09 -17.71 15.98
C GLY A 267 -17.19 -18.12 15.00
N LEU A 268 -17.16 -19.35 14.53
CA LEU A 268 -18.15 -19.84 13.57
C LEU A 268 -19.36 -20.46 14.26
N TYR A 269 -20.57 -20.17 13.76
CA TYR A 269 -21.80 -20.78 14.24
C TYR A 269 -22.04 -22.14 13.60
N ASP A 270 -22.30 -23.16 14.42
CA ASP A 270 -22.74 -24.47 13.97
C ASP A 270 -24.25 -24.62 14.20
N ALA A 271 -25.03 -24.51 13.13
CA ALA A 271 -26.48 -24.67 13.15
C ALA A 271 -26.94 -26.09 13.56
N GLY A 272 -26.07 -27.10 13.44
CA GLY A 272 -26.34 -28.48 13.84
C GLY A 272 -26.34 -28.68 15.35
N THR A 273 -25.42 -28.03 16.06
CA THR A 273 -25.34 -28.04 17.52
C THR A 273 -26.09 -26.87 18.17
N GLY A 274 -26.32 -25.80 17.42
CA GLY A 274 -26.78 -24.52 17.97
C GLY A 274 -25.68 -23.83 18.78
N GLY A 275 -24.41 -24.11 18.53
CA GLY A 275 -23.30 -23.57 19.31
C GLY A 275 -22.16 -23.10 18.43
N TRP A 276 -20.97 -23.16 19.00
CA TRP A 276 -19.72 -22.86 18.29
C TRP A 276 -19.29 -24.06 17.47
N MET A 277 -18.77 -23.79 16.27
CA MET A 277 -18.09 -24.79 15.47
C MET A 277 -16.72 -25.06 16.09
N LEU A 278 -16.57 -26.22 16.72
CA LEU A 278 -15.29 -26.64 17.29
C LEU A 278 -14.36 -27.18 16.19
N PRO A 279 -13.08 -26.76 16.13
CA PRO A 279 -12.14 -27.23 15.11
C PRO A 279 -11.83 -28.73 15.24
N GLY A 280 -11.87 -29.43 14.10
CA GLY A 280 -11.35 -30.79 13.96
C GLY A 280 -9.91 -30.81 13.45
N GLY A 281 -9.39 -32.00 13.14
CA GLY A 281 -8.02 -32.12 12.62
C GLY A 281 -7.82 -31.60 11.19
N SER A 282 -8.88 -31.45 10.40
CA SER A 282 -8.81 -30.93 9.02
C SER A 282 -10.13 -30.27 8.63
N ALA A 283 -10.06 -29.17 7.90
CA ALA A 283 -11.24 -28.50 7.39
C ALA A 283 -11.90 -29.27 6.23
N ASP A 284 -13.22 -29.15 6.12
CA ASP A 284 -14.00 -29.52 4.94
C ASP A 284 -15.06 -28.46 4.65
N GLY A 285 -16.00 -28.71 3.73
CA GLY A 285 -16.97 -27.68 3.35
C GLY A 285 -17.87 -27.19 4.50
N GLY A 286 -18.05 -27.97 5.56
CA GLY A 286 -18.93 -27.62 6.68
C GLY A 286 -18.26 -27.59 8.04
N SER A 287 -16.99 -27.97 8.14
CA SER A 287 -16.28 -28.15 9.41
C SER A 287 -14.94 -27.41 9.38
N ALA A 288 -14.60 -26.75 10.47
CA ALA A 288 -13.31 -26.10 10.67
C ALA A 288 -12.20 -27.14 10.98
N GLY A 289 -10.98 -26.80 10.59
CA GLY A 289 -9.75 -27.53 10.90
C GLY A 289 -8.86 -26.77 11.88
N GLY A 290 -7.68 -27.31 12.17
CA GLY A 290 -6.70 -26.67 13.05
C GLY A 290 -6.52 -27.32 14.42
N ALA A 291 -7.11 -28.49 14.69
CA ALA A 291 -6.80 -29.24 15.90
C ALA A 291 -5.42 -29.94 15.80
N GLY A 292 -4.55 -29.66 16.76
CA GLY A 292 -3.16 -30.08 16.76
C GLY A 292 -2.74 -30.93 17.97
N PRO A 293 -1.47 -31.35 18.03
CA PRO A 293 -0.97 -32.23 19.08
C PRO A 293 -0.83 -31.56 20.46
N LEU A 294 -0.67 -30.24 20.53
CA LEU A 294 -0.64 -29.49 21.80
C LEU A 294 -2.05 -29.18 22.29
N ASN A 295 -2.99 -28.96 21.37
CA ASN A 295 -4.39 -28.75 21.69
C ASN A 295 -5.31 -29.57 20.75
N PRO A 296 -5.67 -30.82 21.12
CA PRO A 296 -6.44 -31.72 20.27
C PRO A 296 -7.96 -31.46 20.27
N GLU A 297 -8.44 -30.66 21.22
CA GLU A 297 -9.84 -30.23 21.34
C GLU A 297 -9.84 -28.70 21.54
N PRO A 298 -9.35 -27.93 20.55
CA PRO A 298 -9.26 -26.48 20.66
C PRO A 298 -10.66 -25.87 20.78
N SER A 299 -10.73 -24.71 21.42
CA SER A 299 -11.98 -23.94 21.48
C SER A 299 -12.42 -23.48 20.10
N GLY A 300 -13.71 -23.24 19.92
CA GLY A 300 -14.29 -22.58 18.74
C GLY A 300 -14.08 -21.07 18.71
N ILE A 301 -13.42 -20.46 19.70
CA ILE A 301 -13.02 -19.05 19.64
C ILE A 301 -11.92 -18.91 18.59
N VAL A 302 -12.15 -18.02 17.64
CA VAL A 302 -11.24 -17.74 16.53
C VAL A 302 -10.52 -16.41 16.74
N ASN A 303 -11.19 -15.42 17.34
CA ASN A 303 -10.63 -14.10 17.59
C ASN A 303 -11.24 -13.45 18.85
N LEU A 304 -10.45 -12.61 19.53
CA LEU A 304 -10.71 -12.02 20.84
C LEU A 304 -10.50 -10.50 20.79
N ALA A 305 -11.40 -9.75 21.46
CA ALA A 305 -11.05 -8.46 22.06
C ALA A 305 -10.65 -8.68 23.53
N PHE A 306 -9.84 -7.83 24.17
CA PHE A 306 -9.33 -6.52 23.76
C PHE A 306 -7.80 -6.51 23.72
N ARG A 307 -7.23 -6.52 22.51
CA ARG A 307 -5.81 -6.80 22.26
C ARG A 307 -4.95 -5.54 22.18
N PHE A 308 -4.98 -4.74 23.26
CA PHE A 308 -4.23 -3.48 23.33
C PHE A 308 -2.70 -3.65 23.34
N ASP A 309 -2.21 -4.76 23.88
CA ASP A 309 -0.78 -5.05 24.04
C ASP A 309 -0.30 -6.17 23.09
N GLU A 310 -1.02 -6.42 21.99
CA GLU A 310 -0.63 -7.42 20.99
C GLU A 310 0.75 -7.06 20.41
N PRO A 311 1.73 -7.99 20.43
CA PRO A 311 3.08 -7.70 19.98
C PRO A 311 3.15 -7.57 18.45
N VAL A 312 2.92 -6.36 17.94
CA VAL A 312 3.14 -6.02 16.52
C VAL A 312 4.42 -5.19 16.32
N LEU A 313 5.24 -5.07 17.37
CA LEU A 313 6.48 -4.28 17.40
C LEU A 313 7.75 -5.14 17.44
N GLU A 314 7.60 -6.46 17.38
CA GLU A 314 8.71 -7.41 17.27
C GLU A 314 8.79 -7.92 15.81
N ARG A 315 10.02 -8.07 15.29
CA ARG A 315 10.24 -8.37 13.87
C ARG A 315 9.45 -9.61 13.48
N ASN A 316 8.50 -9.40 12.58
CA ASN A 316 7.71 -10.42 11.91
C ASN A 316 6.87 -11.29 12.85
N THR A 317 6.32 -10.69 13.89
CA THR A 317 5.32 -11.33 14.76
C THR A 317 3.93 -11.08 14.18
N PRO A 318 3.17 -12.13 13.81
CA PRO A 318 1.79 -11.98 13.39
C PRO A 318 0.93 -11.31 14.48
N PRO A 319 -0.07 -10.48 14.11
CA PRO A 319 -0.93 -9.77 15.06
C PRO A 319 -1.90 -10.67 15.85
N ASP A 320 -1.69 -11.98 15.90
CA ASP A 320 -2.46 -12.96 16.67
C ASP A 320 -1.60 -13.78 17.65
N THR A 321 -0.34 -13.41 17.86
CA THR A 321 0.63 -14.17 18.66
C THR A 321 0.21 -14.36 20.11
N ALA A 322 -0.12 -13.28 20.83
CA ALA A 322 -0.50 -13.39 22.23
C ALA A 322 -1.89 -14.02 22.40
N GLN A 323 -2.80 -13.74 21.47
CA GLN A 323 -4.13 -14.35 21.40
C GLN A 323 -4.04 -15.86 21.24
N ALA A 324 -3.31 -16.34 20.23
CA ALA A 324 -3.22 -17.76 19.90
C ALA A 324 -2.62 -18.58 21.04
N GLU A 325 -1.63 -18.05 21.76
CA GLU A 325 -1.10 -18.67 22.98
C GLU A 325 -2.16 -18.72 24.10
N ALA A 326 -2.90 -17.63 24.34
CA ALA A 326 -3.93 -17.61 25.38
C ALA A 326 -5.08 -18.59 25.07
N LEU A 327 -5.49 -18.69 23.81
CA LEU A 327 -6.51 -19.65 23.38
C LEU A 327 -6.03 -21.10 23.49
N ARG A 328 -4.76 -21.38 23.17
CA ARG A 328 -4.15 -22.70 23.41
C ARG A 328 -4.21 -23.10 24.88
N ASP A 329 -3.89 -22.15 25.75
CA ASP A 329 -3.78 -22.38 27.19
C ASP A 329 -5.15 -22.34 27.90
N GLY A 330 -6.23 -22.04 27.16
CA GLY A 330 -7.60 -21.96 27.70
C GLY A 330 -7.82 -20.75 28.59
N GLU A 331 -7.16 -19.62 28.29
CA GLU A 331 -7.18 -18.40 29.10
C GLU A 331 -7.76 -17.19 28.30
N PRO A 332 -8.95 -17.28 27.68
CA PRO A 332 -9.50 -16.17 26.89
C PRO A 332 -9.73 -14.90 27.73
N THR A 333 -10.01 -15.05 29.03
CA THR A 333 -10.19 -13.91 29.96
C THR A 333 -8.91 -13.14 30.26
N ARG A 334 -7.73 -13.59 29.76
CA ARG A 334 -6.51 -12.78 29.76
C ARG A 334 -6.68 -11.46 29.00
N PHE A 335 -7.59 -11.42 28.04
CA PHE A 335 -7.95 -10.24 27.25
C PHE A 335 -9.20 -9.52 27.75
N ALA A 336 -9.69 -9.87 28.95
CA ALA A 336 -10.83 -9.19 29.53
C ALA A 336 -10.49 -7.72 29.86
N HIS A 337 -11.41 -6.81 29.59
CA HIS A 337 -11.21 -5.37 29.75
C HIS A 337 -12.35 -4.68 30.50
N GLU A 338 -12.03 -3.66 31.30
CA GLU A 338 -13.00 -2.88 32.07
C GLU A 338 -13.72 -1.84 31.20
N ILE A 339 -15.02 -2.01 30.98
CA ILE A 339 -15.86 -1.01 30.33
C ILE A 339 -16.53 -0.15 31.41
N ASP A 340 -16.22 1.15 31.41
CA ASP A 340 -16.77 2.12 32.36
C ASP A 340 -18.13 2.68 31.89
N PHE A 341 -19.20 1.96 32.21
CA PHE A 341 -20.58 2.38 31.93
C PHE A 341 -20.98 3.66 32.68
N ALA A 342 -20.32 4.02 33.79
CA ALA A 342 -20.55 5.30 34.44
C ALA A 342 -19.97 6.46 33.63
N ALA A 343 -18.79 6.29 33.04
CA ALA A 343 -18.19 7.25 32.11
C ALA A 343 -19.04 7.40 30.83
N LEU A 344 -19.58 6.29 30.30
CA LEU A 344 -20.53 6.34 29.18
C LEU A 344 -21.81 7.11 29.54
N ALA A 345 -22.41 6.83 30.69
CA ALA A 345 -23.59 7.57 31.16
C ALA A 345 -23.30 9.06 31.39
N ALA A 346 -22.06 9.43 31.69
CA ALA A 346 -21.61 10.81 31.85
C ALA A 346 -21.23 11.50 30.53
N GLY A 347 -21.16 10.76 29.42
CA GLY A 347 -20.74 11.29 28.11
C GLY A 347 -19.27 11.71 28.09
N GLU A 348 -18.39 10.96 28.79
CA GLU A 348 -16.97 11.27 28.82
C GLU A 348 -16.29 10.96 27.48
N ASN A 349 -15.31 11.81 27.12
CA ASN A 349 -14.49 11.65 25.92
C ASN A 349 -13.05 11.32 26.29
N ARG A 350 -12.56 10.16 25.85
CA ARG A 350 -11.14 9.73 25.98
C ARG A 350 -10.78 8.74 24.89
N SER A 351 -9.52 8.69 24.49
CA SER A 351 -9.02 7.78 23.45
C SER A 351 -7.63 7.27 23.81
N THR A 352 -7.33 6.02 23.43
CA THR A 352 -5.98 5.44 23.51
C THR A 352 -5.24 5.49 22.17
N VAL A 353 -5.86 6.04 21.11
CA VAL A 353 -5.22 6.22 19.80
C VAL A 353 -3.94 7.07 19.97
N PRO A 354 -2.75 6.54 19.63
CA PRO A 354 -1.50 7.25 19.80
C PRO A 354 -1.38 8.43 18.82
N GLU A 355 -0.91 9.57 19.31
CA GLU A 355 -0.60 10.75 18.46
C GLU A 355 0.71 10.57 17.67
N HIS A 356 1.64 9.76 18.19
CA HIS A 356 2.97 9.56 17.62
C HIS A 356 3.48 8.13 17.90
N GLY A 357 4.51 7.71 17.17
CA GLY A 357 5.09 6.37 17.23
C GLY A 357 4.53 5.43 16.17
N THR A 358 4.88 4.15 16.30
CA THR A 358 4.35 3.08 15.44
C THR A 358 2.92 2.74 15.83
N MET A 359 2.04 2.61 14.84
CA MET A 359 0.66 2.15 14.97
C MET A 359 0.27 1.32 13.74
N VAL A 360 -0.71 0.42 13.89
CA VAL A 360 -1.31 -0.29 12.76
C VAL A 360 -2.65 0.36 12.45
N ARG A 361 -2.84 0.78 11.20
CA ARG A 361 -4.05 1.46 10.73
C ARG A 361 -4.81 0.60 9.75
N ILE A 362 -6.12 0.82 9.71
CA ILE A 362 -7.02 0.22 8.72
C ILE A 362 -7.49 1.33 7.78
N PHE A 363 -7.46 1.09 6.48
CA PHE A 363 -8.09 1.96 5.49
C PHE A 363 -9.11 1.21 4.65
N PRO A 364 -10.18 1.90 4.19
CA PRO A 364 -11.06 1.38 3.17
C PRO A 364 -10.39 1.52 1.79
N SER A 365 -10.42 0.46 1.00
CA SER A 365 -9.93 0.43 -0.37
C SER A 365 -11.08 0.46 -1.39
N ARG A 366 -10.81 1.08 -2.55
CA ARG A 366 -11.69 1.08 -3.73
C ARG A 366 -11.69 -0.24 -4.48
N LEU A 367 -10.66 -1.08 -4.29
CA LEU A 367 -10.58 -2.37 -4.95
C LEU A 367 -11.56 -3.35 -4.32
N ASP A 368 -12.46 -3.84 -5.16
CA ASP A 368 -13.38 -4.94 -4.86
C ASP A 368 -12.87 -6.19 -5.58
N VAL A 369 -11.92 -6.88 -4.94
CA VAL A 369 -11.31 -8.10 -5.46
C VAL A 369 -11.89 -9.35 -4.81
N GLY A 370 -12.98 -9.23 -4.04
CA GLY A 370 -13.64 -10.30 -3.29
C GLY A 370 -13.60 -10.08 -1.77
N GLU A 371 -13.94 -11.13 -1.02
CA GLU A 371 -14.06 -11.08 0.44
C GLU A 371 -13.06 -12.00 1.14
N GLY A 372 -12.66 -11.59 2.34
CA GLY A 372 -11.78 -12.29 3.26
C GLY A 372 -10.38 -12.56 2.71
N GLN A 373 -9.87 -13.75 3.00
CA GLN A 373 -8.49 -14.13 2.69
C GLN A 373 -8.44 -15.40 1.84
N LEU A 374 -7.45 -15.46 0.94
CA LEU A 374 -7.05 -16.65 0.20
C LEU A 374 -5.56 -16.84 0.42
N LEU A 375 -5.21 -17.69 1.38
CA LEU A 375 -3.82 -18.03 1.70
C LEU A 375 -3.47 -19.41 1.16
N SER A 376 -2.19 -19.64 0.92
CA SER A 376 -1.68 -20.97 0.58
C SER A 376 -1.78 -21.95 1.75
N ASP A 377 -2.13 -23.21 1.47
CA ASP A 377 -2.04 -24.32 2.44
C ASP A 377 -0.58 -24.64 2.85
N SER A 378 0.40 -24.15 2.07
CA SER A 378 1.82 -24.32 2.31
C SER A 378 2.41 -22.98 2.79
N PRO A 379 2.93 -22.89 4.03
CA PRO A 379 3.61 -21.68 4.51
C PRO A 379 4.94 -21.42 3.78
N ALA A 380 5.38 -22.32 2.89
CA ALA A 380 6.57 -22.15 2.07
C ALA A 380 6.29 -21.53 0.69
N ASP A 381 5.02 -21.49 0.28
CA ASP A 381 4.63 -20.99 -1.04
C ASP A 381 4.21 -19.53 -0.88
N THR A 382 4.68 -18.68 -1.77
CA THR A 382 4.23 -17.29 -1.81
C THR A 382 2.85 -17.16 -2.45
N ASP A 383 2.21 -15.99 -2.31
CA ASP A 383 0.85 -15.80 -2.81
C ASP A 383 0.75 -15.94 -4.34
N GLN A 384 1.74 -15.50 -5.12
CA GLN A 384 1.71 -15.75 -6.57
C GLN A 384 2.07 -17.19 -6.93
N GLU A 385 3.03 -17.82 -6.25
CA GLU A 385 3.41 -19.21 -6.52
C GLU A 385 2.23 -20.17 -6.30
N SER A 386 1.43 -19.89 -5.27
CA SER A 386 0.21 -20.61 -4.95
C SER A 386 -1.00 -20.19 -5.80
N GLY A 387 -0.88 -19.13 -6.61
CA GLY A 387 -1.98 -18.58 -7.42
C GLY A 387 -3.09 -17.95 -6.58
N THR A 388 -2.76 -17.47 -5.39
CA THR A 388 -3.69 -16.92 -4.39
C THR A 388 -3.67 -15.39 -4.33
N PHE A 389 -2.69 -14.72 -4.94
CA PHE A 389 -2.67 -13.26 -5.05
C PHE A 389 -3.84 -12.73 -5.92
N PRO A 390 -4.54 -11.64 -5.54
CA PRO A 390 -4.49 -10.93 -4.25
C PRO A 390 -4.96 -11.80 -3.07
N ALA A 391 -4.11 -11.93 -2.04
CA ALA A 391 -4.35 -12.83 -0.91
C ALA A 391 -5.33 -12.24 0.10
N TYR A 392 -5.29 -10.92 0.32
CA TYR A 392 -6.16 -10.18 1.23
C TYR A 392 -7.18 -9.38 0.44
N ARG A 393 -8.40 -9.90 0.35
CA ARG A 393 -9.37 -9.51 -0.67
C ARG A 393 -10.37 -8.47 -0.19
N SER A 394 -10.74 -8.50 1.09
CA SER A 394 -11.69 -7.56 1.69
C SER A 394 -11.33 -6.09 1.42
N ARG A 395 -12.32 -5.21 1.46
CA ARG A 395 -12.12 -3.76 1.26
C ARG A 395 -11.35 -3.09 2.38
N LEU A 396 -11.41 -3.62 3.60
CA LEU A 396 -10.58 -3.13 4.70
C LEU A 396 -9.19 -3.73 4.59
N GLN A 397 -8.18 -2.85 4.52
CA GLN A 397 -6.78 -3.25 4.39
C GLN A 397 -5.93 -2.61 5.49
N PRO A 398 -4.97 -3.34 6.07
CA PRO A 398 -4.10 -2.79 7.10
C PRO A 398 -2.79 -2.23 6.52
N TYR A 399 -2.21 -1.27 7.23
CA TYR A 399 -0.83 -0.79 7.02
C TYR A 399 -0.20 -0.38 8.34
N SER A 400 1.13 -0.51 8.44
CA SER A 400 1.86 0.08 9.56
C SER A 400 2.17 1.54 9.25
N LEU A 401 2.03 2.39 10.26
CA LEU A 401 2.36 3.81 10.20
C LEU A 401 3.27 4.18 11.37
N TYR A 402 4.39 4.82 11.07
CA TYR A 402 5.19 5.54 12.05
C TYR A 402 4.91 7.03 11.95
N VAL A 403 4.47 7.66 13.02
CA VAL A 403 4.28 9.12 13.11
C VAL A 403 5.39 9.70 14.00
N PRO A 404 6.21 10.63 13.50
CA PRO A 404 7.29 11.21 14.29
C PRO A 404 6.74 12.13 15.39
N GLY A 405 7.53 12.37 16.43
CA GLY A 405 7.18 13.39 17.42
C GLY A 405 7.29 14.82 16.87
N GLY A 406 6.58 15.76 17.50
CA GLY A 406 6.64 17.19 17.20
C GLY A 406 5.49 17.69 16.30
N ASP A 407 5.45 19.00 16.07
CA ASP A 407 4.42 19.63 15.23
C ASP A 407 4.77 19.48 13.74
N GLY A 408 3.76 19.24 12.90
CA GLY A 408 3.89 19.17 11.44
C GLY A 408 4.06 20.53 10.74
N PRO A 409 4.05 20.54 9.39
CA PRO A 409 3.85 19.38 8.51
C PRO A 409 5.05 18.43 8.51
N HIS A 410 4.79 17.14 8.31
CA HIS A 410 5.82 16.10 8.25
C HIS A 410 6.13 15.68 6.82
N GLY A 411 7.38 15.35 6.51
CA GLY A 411 7.66 14.65 5.26
C GLY A 411 7.00 13.26 5.24
N PHE A 412 6.88 12.66 4.07
CA PHE A 412 6.34 11.32 3.90
C PHE A 412 7.42 10.34 3.40
N THR A 413 7.40 9.09 3.83
CA THR A 413 8.28 8.05 3.30
C THR A 413 7.55 6.72 3.25
N PHE A 414 7.59 6.05 2.11
CA PHE A 414 7.25 4.62 2.08
C PHE A 414 8.43 3.80 2.56
N ASP A 415 8.18 2.78 3.37
CA ASP A 415 9.12 1.70 3.64
C ASP A 415 8.47 0.38 3.23
N LEU A 416 8.77 -0.10 2.02
CA LEU A 416 8.06 -1.19 1.37
C LEU A 416 8.58 -2.55 1.85
N HIS A 417 7.68 -3.48 2.20
CA HIS A 417 8.03 -4.80 2.72
C HIS A 417 8.65 -5.75 1.67
N SER A 418 9.30 -6.81 2.15
CA SER A 418 9.93 -7.85 1.34
C SER A 418 8.93 -8.93 0.93
N LEU A 419 9.36 -9.79 0.00
CA LEU A 419 8.64 -10.99 -0.40
C LEU A 419 8.43 -11.90 0.81
N GLY A 420 7.22 -12.43 0.98
CA GLY A 420 6.88 -13.28 2.12
C GLY A 420 6.84 -12.53 3.47
N GLN A 421 6.77 -11.19 3.44
CA GLN A 421 6.65 -10.34 4.63
C GLN A 421 5.39 -9.48 4.51
N HIS A 422 5.02 -8.85 5.62
CA HIS A 422 3.79 -8.07 5.76
C HIS A 422 4.09 -6.63 6.19
N HIS A 423 3.01 -5.85 6.37
CA HIS A 423 3.06 -4.45 6.75
C HIS A 423 3.81 -4.17 8.08
N TRP A 424 3.97 -5.15 8.97
CA TRP A 424 4.66 -5.00 10.25
C TRP A 424 6.17 -5.27 10.21
N GLN A 425 6.77 -5.57 9.04
CA GLN A 425 8.19 -5.96 8.91
C GLN A 425 9.17 -5.03 9.63
N TYR A 426 8.91 -3.72 9.63
CA TYR A 426 9.82 -2.69 10.12
C TYR A 426 9.48 -2.16 11.52
N ASN A 427 8.40 -2.64 12.13
CA ASN A 427 7.94 -2.13 13.41
C ASN A 427 9.02 -2.33 14.50
N GLY A 428 9.27 -1.28 15.29
CA GLY A 428 10.29 -1.29 16.36
C GLY A 428 11.76 -1.37 15.89
N THR A 429 12.04 -1.28 14.59
CA THR A 429 13.41 -1.45 14.05
C THR A 429 14.27 -0.19 14.16
N ALA A 430 15.57 -0.30 13.91
CA ALA A 430 16.44 0.88 13.83
C ALA A 430 16.18 1.67 12.54
N GLY A 431 15.88 0.97 11.44
CA GLY A 431 15.55 1.58 10.14
C GLY A 431 14.38 2.55 10.23
N ILE A 432 13.25 2.13 10.82
CA ILE A 432 12.07 3.00 10.95
C ILE A 432 12.37 4.26 11.77
N GLN A 433 13.20 4.15 12.81
CA GLN A 433 13.62 5.31 13.61
C GLN A 433 14.54 6.26 12.82
N GLN A 434 15.38 5.73 11.93
CA GLN A 434 16.29 6.52 11.09
C GLN A 434 15.55 7.33 10.03
N ILE A 435 14.54 6.73 9.39
CA ILE A 435 13.82 7.37 8.29
C ILE A 435 12.54 8.07 8.73
N GLY A 436 11.99 7.72 9.90
CA GLY A 436 10.85 8.37 10.54
C GLY A 436 11.28 9.48 11.50
N GLU A 437 11.55 9.13 12.76
CA GLU A 437 11.91 10.09 13.83
C GLU A 437 13.12 10.96 13.46
N GLY A 438 14.19 10.33 12.99
CA GLY A 438 15.44 11.02 12.65
C GLY A 438 15.30 12.04 11.53
N ARG A 439 14.27 11.90 10.68
CA ARG A 439 13.97 12.84 9.58
C ARG A 439 12.77 13.74 9.86
N GLY A 440 11.94 13.42 10.86
CA GLY A 440 10.63 14.06 11.03
C GLY A 440 9.64 13.68 9.92
N HIS A 441 9.72 12.44 9.43
CA HIS A 441 8.81 11.92 8.40
C HIS A 441 7.80 10.93 8.99
N VAL A 442 6.57 11.00 8.48
CA VAL A 442 5.60 9.91 8.58
C VAL A 442 6.07 8.78 7.66
N VAL A 443 6.10 7.55 8.17
CA VAL A 443 6.55 6.37 7.40
C VAL A 443 5.43 5.34 7.30
N ALA A 444 5.07 4.94 6.08
CA ALA A 444 4.02 3.96 5.84
C ALA A 444 4.58 2.68 5.19
N THR A 445 4.10 1.53 5.66
CA THR A 445 4.33 0.21 5.07
C THR A 445 2.97 -0.43 4.77
N PRO A 446 2.50 -0.39 3.51
CA PRO A 446 1.25 -1.06 3.09
C PRO A 446 1.33 -2.58 3.22
N LEU A 447 0.20 -3.28 3.40
CA LEU A 447 0.13 -4.73 3.17
C LEU A 447 0.18 -5.09 1.67
N ALA A 448 -0.21 -4.15 0.80
CA ALA A 448 -0.14 -4.31 -0.66
C ALA A 448 -0.87 -5.55 -1.18
N ARG A 449 -2.02 -5.87 -0.55
CA ARG A 449 -2.88 -7.02 -0.86
C ARG A 449 -2.25 -8.42 -0.71
N GLY A 450 -1.05 -8.52 -0.15
CA GLY A 450 -0.38 -9.80 0.03
C GLY A 450 1.13 -9.67 0.16
N THR A 451 1.77 -10.81 0.39
CA THR A 451 3.19 -10.92 0.64
C THR A 451 4.02 -11.00 -0.64
N ASP A 452 3.37 -11.15 -1.81
CA ASP A 452 3.99 -11.43 -3.11
C ASP A 452 3.31 -10.68 -4.28
N GLY A 453 3.03 -9.39 -4.11
CA GLY A 453 2.46 -8.57 -5.19
C GLY A 453 3.49 -7.90 -6.10
N TRP A 454 4.78 -7.95 -5.73
CA TRP A 454 5.87 -7.21 -6.38
C TRP A 454 5.59 -5.72 -6.64
N TYR A 455 4.65 -5.10 -5.90
CA TYR A 455 4.19 -3.73 -6.15
C TYR A 455 3.76 -3.51 -7.60
N GLN A 456 3.05 -4.48 -8.17
CA GLN A 456 2.42 -4.40 -9.49
C GLN A 456 0.90 -4.45 -9.33
N ASN A 457 0.17 -3.89 -10.31
CA ASN A 457 -1.28 -3.97 -10.38
C ASN A 457 -1.96 -3.58 -9.05
N GLU A 458 -2.76 -4.47 -8.45
CA GLU A 458 -3.47 -4.26 -7.18
C GLU A 458 -2.51 -3.90 -6.03
N ALA A 459 -1.31 -4.48 -5.98
CA ALA A 459 -0.33 -4.15 -4.95
C ALA A 459 0.23 -2.72 -5.11
N SER A 460 0.37 -2.22 -6.34
CA SER A 460 0.73 -0.81 -6.60
C SER A 460 -0.42 0.14 -6.27
N TYR A 461 -1.66 -0.26 -6.59
CA TYR A 461 -2.85 0.54 -6.33
C TYR A 461 -3.02 0.78 -4.81
N ASP A 462 -2.90 -0.29 -4.03
CA ASP A 462 -2.98 -0.26 -2.55
C ASP A 462 -1.95 0.70 -1.92
N VAL A 463 -0.74 0.78 -2.48
CA VAL A 463 0.30 1.73 -2.02
C VAL A 463 -0.17 3.18 -2.16
N PHE A 464 -0.78 3.55 -3.29
CA PHE A 464 -1.28 4.91 -3.51
C PHE A 464 -2.54 5.20 -2.69
N GLU A 465 -3.39 4.20 -2.45
CA GLU A 465 -4.51 4.35 -1.51
C GLU A 465 -4.04 4.58 -0.08
N VAL A 466 -2.97 3.91 0.37
CA VAL A 466 -2.36 4.19 1.68
C VAL A 466 -1.86 5.63 1.75
N TRP A 467 -1.19 6.15 0.72
CA TRP A 467 -0.77 7.56 0.73
C TRP A 467 -1.97 8.51 0.77
N ASN A 468 -2.99 8.25 -0.04
CA ASN A 468 -4.24 9.00 -0.05
C ASN A 468 -4.93 8.98 1.33
N ASP A 469 -4.94 7.83 2.03
CA ASP A 469 -5.49 7.66 3.39
C ASP A 469 -4.69 8.43 4.45
N VAL A 470 -3.35 8.37 4.39
CA VAL A 470 -2.44 9.10 5.28
C VAL A 470 -2.59 10.60 5.10
N ALA A 471 -2.60 11.10 3.86
CA ALA A 471 -2.69 12.53 3.57
C ALA A 471 -3.98 13.18 4.08
N ARG A 472 -5.09 12.42 4.18
CA ARG A 472 -6.35 12.91 4.77
C ARG A 472 -6.31 13.05 6.29
N ARG A 473 -5.39 12.34 6.96
CA ARG A 473 -5.36 12.22 8.43
C ARG A 473 -4.18 12.96 9.05
N TYR A 474 -3.12 13.15 8.30
CA TYR A 474 -1.88 13.77 8.76
C TYR A 474 -1.50 14.94 7.86
N ASP A 475 -1.00 16.00 8.47
CA ASP A 475 -0.48 17.16 7.75
C ASP A 475 0.90 16.81 7.17
N LEU A 476 0.93 16.47 5.89
CA LEU A 476 2.15 16.14 5.15
C LEU A 476 2.70 17.38 4.45
N ASP A 477 4.03 17.49 4.35
CA ASP A 477 4.69 18.43 3.45
C ASP A 477 4.70 17.82 2.03
N PRO A 478 3.89 18.35 1.09
CA PRO A 478 3.84 17.82 -0.28
C PRO A 478 5.17 17.99 -1.02
N GLY A 479 6.09 18.82 -0.53
CA GLY A 479 7.44 18.99 -1.06
C GLY A 479 8.44 17.94 -0.59
N GLN A 480 8.10 17.12 0.42
CA GLN A 480 9.02 16.15 1.03
C GLN A 480 8.44 14.73 1.03
N ALA A 481 8.74 13.97 -0.02
CA ALA A 481 8.40 12.55 -0.09
C ALA A 481 9.61 11.72 -0.53
N ALA A 482 9.75 10.52 0.02
CA ALA A 482 10.77 9.56 -0.35
C ALA A 482 10.20 8.13 -0.40
N SER A 483 10.94 7.22 -1.04
CA SER A 483 10.59 5.79 -1.05
C SER A 483 11.80 4.97 -0.61
N ALA A 484 11.55 4.00 0.24
CA ALA A 484 12.53 3.03 0.72
C ALA A 484 11.94 1.62 0.75
N GLY A 485 12.80 0.62 0.83
CA GLY A 485 12.37 -0.76 1.03
C GLY A 485 13.49 -1.79 0.91
N TYR A 486 13.19 -3.00 1.36
CA TYR A 486 14.10 -4.14 1.43
C TYR A 486 13.68 -5.25 0.45
N SER A 487 14.62 -5.83 -0.29
CA SER A 487 14.37 -6.95 -1.21
C SER A 487 13.27 -6.62 -2.24
N MET A 488 12.13 -7.31 -2.26
CA MET A 488 10.94 -6.95 -3.07
C MET A 488 10.54 -5.48 -2.88
N GLY A 489 10.59 -4.95 -1.66
CA GLY A 489 10.35 -3.53 -1.38
C GLY A 489 11.42 -2.61 -1.95
N GLY A 490 12.66 -3.09 -2.11
CA GLY A 490 13.70 -2.39 -2.84
C GLY A 490 13.42 -2.33 -4.35
N TYR A 491 12.84 -3.39 -4.93
CA TYR A 491 12.30 -3.34 -6.30
C TYR A 491 11.14 -2.35 -6.40
N GLY A 492 10.17 -2.41 -5.47
CA GLY A 492 9.07 -1.45 -5.38
C GLY A 492 9.55 0.00 -5.32
N THR A 493 10.64 0.26 -4.58
CA THR A 493 11.28 1.57 -4.49
C THR A 493 11.85 2.03 -5.83
N TYR A 494 12.59 1.17 -6.55
CA TYR A 494 13.03 1.49 -7.91
C TYR A 494 11.84 1.75 -8.82
N ARG A 495 10.86 0.85 -8.83
CA ARG A 495 9.69 0.91 -9.71
C ARG A 495 8.90 2.19 -9.50
N LEU A 496 8.43 2.47 -8.28
CA LEU A 496 7.59 3.64 -8.00
C LEU A 496 8.33 4.96 -8.26
N ALA A 497 9.58 5.08 -7.77
CA ALA A 497 10.34 6.33 -7.90
C ALA A 497 10.87 6.60 -9.33
N THR A 498 10.82 5.62 -10.23
CA THR A 498 11.15 5.81 -11.66
C THR A 498 9.92 5.82 -12.55
N ARG A 499 8.79 5.25 -12.13
CA ARG A 499 7.51 5.35 -12.83
C ARG A 499 6.83 6.69 -12.59
N PHE A 500 6.90 7.18 -11.36
CA PHE A 500 6.29 8.45 -10.93
C PHE A 500 7.35 9.36 -10.29
N PRO A 501 8.37 9.78 -11.04
CA PRO A 501 9.57 10.42 -10.48
C PRO A 501 9.31 11.83 -9.92
N ASP A 502 8.20 12.47 -10.26
CA ASP A 502 7.76 13.76 -9.75
C ASP A 502 6.93 13.66 -8.44
N LEU A 503 6.85 12.46 -7.86
CA LEU A 503 6.36 12.23 -6.50
C LEU A 503 7.47 12.23 -5.44
N PHE A 504 8.72 11.91 -5.80
CA PHE A 504 9.77 11.59 -4.81
C PHE A 504 11.00 12.48 -4.94
N GLY A 505 11.49 12.99 -3.80
CA GLY A 505 12.70 13.80 -3.72
C GLY A 505 13.98 12.96 -3.59
N ALA A 506 13.86 11.71 -3.13
CA ALA A 506 14.95 10.74 -3.04
C ALA A 506 14.39 9.32 -2.90
N ALA A 507 15.21 8.32 -3.26
CA ALA A 507 14.86 6.90 -3.11
C ALA A 507 16.01 6.09 -2.50
N PHE A 508 15.69 5.10 -1.67
CA PHE A 508 16.65 4.30 -0.92
C PHE A 508 16.33 2.79 -0.99
N THR A 509 17.13 2.03 -1.73
CA THR A 509 16.93 0.58 -1.88
C THR A 509 17.92 -0.21 -1.00
N THR A 510 17.42 -1.28 -0.37
CA THR A 510 18.27 -2.26 0.33
C THR A 510 18.07 -3.64 -0.26
N VAL A 511 19.15 -4.23 -0.81
CA VAL A 511 19.18 -5.55 -1.47
C VAL A 511 18.05 -5.77 -2.49
N GLY A 512 17.57 -4.69 -3.12
CA GLY A 512 16.47 -4.75 -4.07
C GLY A 512 16.92 -5.17 -5.47
N PRO A 513 16.21 -6.10 -6.15
CA PRO A 513 16.49 -6.42 -7.53
C PRO A 513 16.00 -5.29 -8.47
N PRO A 514 16.62 -5.08 -9.64
CA PRO A 514 16.16 -4.10 -10.62
C PRO A 514 14.90 -4.50 -11.42
N GLY A 515 14.37 -5.70 -11.22
CA GLY A 515 13.18 -6.23 -11.87
C GLY A 515 12.50 -7.25 -10.96
N ASP A 516 11.34 -7.74 -11.38
CA ASP A 516 10.64 -8.81 -10.68
C ASP A 516 11.48 -10.10 -10.71
N GLY A 517 11.85 -10.57 -9.52
CA GLY A 517 12.74 -11.69 -9.29
C GLY A 517 14.21 -11.46 -9.69
N ILE A 518 14.85 -12.50 -10.22
CA ILE A 518 16.30 -12.50 -10.48
C ILE A 518 16.59 -11.94 -11.87
N TRP A 519 17.45 -10.92 -11.94
CA TRP A 519 17.96 -10.38 -13.20
C TRP A 519 19.46 -10.69 -13.41
N LEU A 520 19.76 -11.51 -14.42
CA LEU A 520 21.11 -11.83 -14.88
C LEU A 520 21.31 -11.34 -16.32
N PRO A 521 21.78 -10.09 -16.53
CA PRO A 521 21.90 -9.55 -17.87
C PRO A 521 22.82 -10.41 -18.78
N PRO A 522 22.52 -10.52 -20.09
CA PRO A 522 21.47 -9.78 -20.81
C PRO A 522 20.09 -10.48 -20.80
N ALA A 523 19.89 -11.56 -20.04
CA ALA A 523 18.59 -12.20 -19.96
C ALA A 523 17.57 -11.29 -19.25
N PRO A 524 16.26 -11.39 -19.58
CA PRO A 524 15.24 -10.68 -18.82
C PRO A 524 15.17 -11.18 -17.36
N PRO A 525 14.60 -10.38 -16.44
CA PRO A 525 14.26 -10.85 -15.10
C PRO A 525 13.34 -12.08 -15.15
N THR A 526 13.36 -12.88 -14.09
CA THR A 526 12.50 -14.08 -14.01
C THR A 526 11.01 -13.75 -14.02
N GLY A 527 10.61 -12.59 -13.49
CA GLY A 527 9.22 -12.11 -13.51
C GLY A 527 8.80 -11.38 -14.79
N GLY A 528 9.66 -11.35 -15.82
CA GLY A 528 9.32 -10.75 -17.12
C GLY A 528 10.15 -9.50 -17.45
N ALA A 529 10.25 -9.20 -18.74
CA ALA A 529 11.09 -8.10 -19.23
C ALA A 529 10.46 -6.72 -18.92
N GLU A 530 9.13 -6.65 -18.95
CA GLU A 530 8.29 -5.50 -18.62
C GLU A 530 8.45 -5.01 -17.18
N THR A 531 9.00 -5.87 -16.31
CA THR A 531 9.26 -5.54 -14.90
C THR A 531 10.63 -4.86 -14.72
N LEU A 532 11.51 -4.92 -15.72
CA LEU A 532 12.87 -4.43 -15.60
C LEU A 532 12.94 -2.90 -15.58
N THR A 533 13.18 -2.34 -14.41
CA THR A 533 13.30 -0.88 -14.21
C THR A 533 14.44 -0.23 -15.00
N ASN A 534 15.44 -1.02 -15.45
CA ASN A 534 16.48 -0.51 -16.34
C ASN A 534 15.91 0.06 -17.65
N SER A 535 14.79 -0.50 -18.13
CA SER A 535 14.13 -0.08 -19.38
C SER A 535 13.57 1.34 -19.33
N TRP A 536 13.39 1.92 -18.14
CA TRP A 536 12.96 3.31 -17.94
C TRP A 536 13.82 4.03 -16.89
N LEU A 537 15.07 3.59 -16.68
CA LEU A 537 15.97 4.18 -15.68
C LEU A 537 16.27 5.66 -15.94
N ALA A 538 16.12 6.11 -17.19
CA ALA A 538 16.24 7.50 -17.59
C ALA A 538 15.36 8.45 -16.75
N ASN A 539 14.24 7.97 -16.22
CA ASN A 539 13.30 8.73 -15.38
C ASN A 539 13.90 9.15 -14.03
N ALA A 540 14.97 8.47 -13.59
CA ALA A 540 15.63 8.78 -12.34
C ALA A 540 16.50 10.05 -12.38
N ARG A 541 16.58 10.79 -13.51
CA ARG A 541 17.44 11.98 -13.66
C ARG A 541 17.33 12.93 -12.46
N ASN A 542 16.10 13.24 -12.07
CA ASN A 542 15.81 14.24 -11.05
C ASN A 542 15.62 13.63 -9.65
N VAL A 543 15.65 12.30 -9.52
CA VAL A 543 15.52 11.58 -8.24
C VAL A 543 16.85 10.92 -7.86
N PRO A 544 17.57 11.38 -6.83
CA PRO A 544 18.79 10.74 -6.36
C PRO A 544 18.49 9.38 -5.69
N PHE A 545 19.35 8.39 -5.93
CA PHE A 545 19.23 7.04 -5.34
C PHE A 545 20.37 6.66 -4.39
N LEU A 546 20.03 6.09 -3.23
CA LEU A 546 20.96 5.31 -2.41
C LEU A 546 20.63 3.83 -2.62
N ASN A 547 21.58 3.07 -3.14
CA ASN A 547 21.40 1.67 -3.49
C ASN A 547 22.37 0.83 -2.67
N VAL A 548 21.86 0.21 -1.62
CA VAL A 548 22.61 -0.68 -0.73
C VAL A 548 22.44 -2.12 -1.19
N VAL A 549 23.55 -2.83 -1.37
CA VAL A 549 23.55 -4.22 -1.82
C VAL A 549 24.46 -5.11 -0.99
N ALA A 550 24.15 -6.40 -0.96
CA ALA A 550 24.95 -7.44 -0.34
C ALA A 550 25.80 -8.15 -1.41
N GLY A 551 27.09 -8.33 -1.13
CA GLY A 551 28.05 -8.90 -2.09
C GLY A 551 27.95 -10.41 -2.28
N ALA A 552 27.49 -11.13 -1.25
CA ALA A 552 27.29 -12.57 -1.27
C ALA A 552 25.81 -12.96 -1.42
N ASP A 553 24.95 -12.01 -1.79
CA ASP A 553 23.50 -12.18 -1.90
C ASP A 553 23.10 -13.31 -2.88
N GLU A 554 22.48 -14.36 -2.33
CA GLU A 554 22.03 -15.52 -3.08
C GLU A 554 20.65 -15.36 -3.72
N LEU A 555 19.84 -14.39 -3.27
CA LEU A 555 18.47 -14.15 -3.77
C LEU A 555 18.42 -13.01 -4.79
N VAL A 556 19.29 -12.02 -4.64
CA VAL A 556 19.49 -10.91 -5.58
C VAL A 556 20.96 -10.87 -5.98
N PRO A 557 21.37 -11.71 -6.95
CA PRO A 557 22.76 -11.77 -7.39
C PRO A 557 23.27 -10.39 -7.82
N ILE A 558 24.38 -9.94 -7.21
CA ILE A 558 24.93 -8.58 -7.36
C ILE A 558 25.13 -8.13 -8.81
N VAL A 559 25.25 -9.04 -9.77
CA VAL A 559 25.41 -8.72 -11.19
C VAL A 559 24.26 -7.85 -11.74
N GLY A 560 23.02 -8.09 -11.31
CA GLY A 560 21.86 -7.28 -11.72
C GLY A 560 21.91 -5.87 -11.14
N PRO A 561 21.92 -5.69 -9.80
CA PRO A 561 22.07 -4.38 -9.18
C PRO A 561 23.33 -3.62 -9.63
N ARG A 562 24.45 -4.32 -9.87
CA ARG A 562 25.67 -3.71 -10.43
C ARG A 562 25.43 -3.21 -11.85
N ALA A 563 24.71 -3.93 -12.71
CA ALA A 563 24.39 -3.46 -14.05
C ALA A 563 23.47 -2.23 -14.02
N GLN A 564 22.47 -2.21 -13.13
CA GLN A 564 21.60 -1.05 -12.91
C GLN A 564 22.39 0.19 -12.43
N ASN A 565 23.38 0.01 -11.56
CA ASN A 565 24.12 1.12 -10.96
C ASN A 565 25.34 1.57 -11.77
N LEU A 566 26.16 0.62 -12.22
CA LEU A 566 27.46 0.86 -12.84
C LEU A 566 27.49 0.47 -14.32
N GLY A 567 26.39 0.01 -14.89
CA GLY A 567 26.27 -0.44 -16.27
C GLY A 567 26.85 -1.81 -16.55
N ALA A 568 26.46 -2.34 -17.70
CA ALA A 568 27.10 -3.47 -18.37
C ALA A 568 27.23 -3.15 -19.88
N PRO A 569 28.17 -2.26 -20.28
CA PRO A 569 28.33 -1.82 -21.66
C PRO A 569 28.62 -2.97 -22.65
N GLU A 570 29.15 -4.08 -22.18
CA GLU A 570 29.29 -5.32 -22.95
C GLU A 570 27.97 -5.89 -23.48
N PHE A 571 26.85 -5.50 -22.87
CA PHE A 571 25.48 -5.85 -23.25
C PHE A 571 24.66 -4.64 -23.72
N GLY A 572 25.26 -3.46 -23.85
CA GLY A 572 24.54 -2.23 -24.18
C GLY A 572 23.64 -1.71 -23.06
N ILE A 573 23.93 -2.07 -21.80
CA ILE A 573 23.16 -1.64 -20.64
C ILE A 573 23.85 -0.42 -20.00
N ASP A 574 23.14 0.69 -20.01
CA ASP A 574 23.52 1.89 -19.24
C ASP A 574 22.89 1.82 -17.84
N GLY A 575 23.72 2.08 -16.83
CA GLY A 575 23.27 2.28 -15.45
C GLY A 575 23.32 3.75 -15.05
N PHE A 576 23.01 4.04 -13.79
CA PHE A 576 23.11 5.39 -13.22
C PHE A 576 24.48 6.06 -13.51
N ASP A 577 25.58 5.29 -13.45
CA ASP A 577 26.94 5.77 -13.74
C ASP A 577 27.11 6.23 -15.21
N GLN A 578 26.52 5.53 -16.17
CA GLN A 578 26.61 5.87 -17.60
C GLN A 578 25.70 7.05 -17.95
N LEU A 579 24.51 7.10 -17.33
CA LEU A 579 23.55 8.19 -17.49
C LEU A 579 24.01 9.51 -16.81
N GLY A 580 25.04 9.44 -15.95
CA GLY A 580 25.54 10.61 -15.22
C GLY A 580 24.61 11.08 -14.11
N TYR A 581 23.75 10.20 -13.60
CA TYR A 581 22.73 10.55 -12.61
C TYR A 581 23.29 10.53 -11.19
N ARG A 582 22.57 11.15 -10.25
CA ARG A 582 22.96 11.21 -8.84
C ARG A 582 22.63 9.88 -8.18
N PHE A 583 23.64 9.16 -7.70
CA PHE A 583 23.43 7.93 -6.96
C PHE A 583 24.60 7.63 -6.02
N ARG A 584 24.34 6.80 -5.02
CA ARG A 584 25.34 6.15 -4.16
C ARG A 584 25.10 4.65 -4.20
N PHE A 585 26.05 3.88 -4.71
CA PHE A 585 25.99 2.42 -4.74
C PHE A 585 26.92 1.85 -3.66
N VAL A 586 26.30 1.43 -2.56
CA VAL A 586 26.97 0.91 -1.36
C VAL A 586 26.93 -0.61 -1.39
N THR A 587 28.08 -1.25 -1.38
CA THR A 587 28.21 -2.71 -1.35
C THR A 587 28.77 -3.16 -0.01
N TYR A 588 28.06 -4.04 0.70
CA TYR A 588 28.57 -4.82 1.83
C TYR A 588 29.11 -6.16 1.33
N PRO A 589 30.42 -6.32 1.07
CA PRO A 589 30.92 -7.43 0.24
C PRO A 589 30.73 -8.82 0.86
N ALA A 590 30.67 -8.90 2.20
CA ALA A 590 30.55 -10.15 2.94
C ALA A 590 29.13 -10.44 3.44
N ALA A 591 28.18 -9.52 3.23
CA ALA A 591 26.79 -9.72 3.61
C ALA A 591 26.08 -10.66 2.63
N ASP A 592 25.20 -11.49 3.14
CA ASP A 592 24.17 -12.22 2.41
C ASP A 592 22.85 -11.42 2.38
N HIS A 593 21.81 -11.98 1.76
CA HIS A 593 20.52 -11.31 1.59
C HIS A 593 19.83 -10.89 2.89
N LEU A 594 20.05 -11.61 4.00
CA LEU A 594 19.34 -11.38 5.27
C LEU A 594 20.18 -10.66 6.32
N THR A 595 21.47 -10.46 6.05
CA THR A 595 22.42 -9.90 6.99
C THR A 595 21.96 -8.54 7.56
N LEU A 596 21.46 -7.62 6.72
CA LEU A 596 21.02 -6.30 7.16
C LEU A 596 19.67 -6.34 7.90
N ALA A 597 18.75 -7.23 7.50
CA ALA A 597 17.52 -7.48 8.24
C ALA A 597 17.80 -7.96 9.68
N VAL A 598 18.77 -8.87 9.87
CA VAL A 598 19.21 -9.32 11.20
C VAL A 598 19.81 -8.17 12.02
N LEU A 599 20.47 -7.21 11.37
CA LEU A 599 21.03 -6.02 12.02
C LEU A 599 19.99 -4.91 12.25
N GLY A 600 18.69 -5.19 12.03
CA GLY A 600 17.61 -4.26 12.35
C GLY A 600 17.33 -3.22 11.29
N TYR A 601 17.64 -3.56 10.04
CA TYR A 601 17.50 -2.66 8.90
C TYR A 601 18.27 -1.35 9.12
N ASP A 602 19.34 -1.42 9.92
CA ASP A 602 20.22 -0.30 10.22
C ASP A 602 21.05 0.04 8.99
N VAL A 603 20.78 1.20 8.40
CA VAL A 603 21.56 1.75 7.29
C VAL A 603 21.98 3.16 7.68
N PRO A 604 23.13 3.33 8.37
CA PRO A 604 23.54 4.59 8.97
C PRO A 604 23.64 5.76 7.99
N MET A 605 23.90 5.49 6.71
CA MET A 605 23.97 6.50 5.67
C MET A 605 22.60 6.94 5.12
N ALA A 606 21.50 6.26 5.48
CA ALA A 606 20.17 6.54 4.93
C ALA A 606 19.63 7.89 5.40
N THR A 607 19.68 8.20 6.70
CA THR A 607 19.22 9.49 7.24
C THR A 607 19.96 10.66 6.58
N ASP A 608 21.29 10.59 6.49
CA ASP A 608 22.10 11.65 5.89
C ASP A 608 21.85 11.79 4.37
N PHE A 609 21.68 10.67 3.67
CA PHE A 609 21.40 10.68 2.23
C PHE A 609 20.03 11.26 1.91
N LEU A 610 19.00 10.77 2.60
CA LEU A 610 17.63 11.20 2.39
C LEU A 610 17.45 12.66 2.87
N GLY A 611 18.12 13.03 3.98
CA GLY A 611 18.27 14.39 4.47
C GLY A 611 16.99 15.22 4.39
N ALA A 612 17.13 16.45 3.91
CA ALA A 612 16.02 17.35 3.58
C ALA A 612 15.69 17.33 2.08
N ALA A 613 15.79 16.16 1.43
CA ALA A 613 15.50 16.05 0.00
C ALA A 613 14.08 16.52 -0.31
N THR A 614 13.96 17.41 -1.29
CA THR A 614 12.69 17.98 -1.75
C THR A 614 12.40 17.55 -3.18
N VAL A 615 11.11 17.43 -3.51
CA VAL A 615 10.64 17.16 -4.86
C VAL A 615 10.71 18.44 -5.71
N ASP A 616 11.60 18.48 -6.70
CA ASP A 616 11.60 19.53 -7.73
C ASP A 616 10.63 19.12 -8.85
N ARG A 617 9.44 19.72 -8.86
CA ARG A 617 8.39 19.41 -9.84
C ARG A 617 8.58 20.11 -11.17
N ASP A 618 9.44 21.13 -11.24
CA ASP A 618 9.69 21.91 -12.45
C ASP A 618 11.19 21.98 -12.76
N PRO A 619 11.88 20.82 -12.94
CA PRO A 619 13.30 20.80 -13.20
C PRO A 619 13.59 21.38 -14.60
N PRO A 620 14.75 22.02 -14.83
CA PRO A 620 15.09 22.60 -16.13
C PRO A 620 15.31 21.57 -17.24
N HIS A 621 15.53 20.30 -16.87
CA HIS A 621 15.78 19.19 -17.77
C HIS A 621 14.96 17.98 -17.32
N VAL A 622 14.06 17.53 -18.19
CA VAL A 622 13.23 16.33 -17.99
C VAL A 622 13.66 15.27 -18.99
N THR A 623 13.93 14.06 -18.50
CA THR A 623 13.96 12.86 -19.33
C THR A 623 12.89 11.92 -18.82
N PHE A 624 11.99 11.50 -19.70
CA PHE A 624 10.89 10.61 -19.36
C PHE A 624 10.75 9.51 -20.42
N ALA A 625 10.78 8.27 -19.97
CA ALA A 625 10.67 7.04 -20.71
C ALA A 625 9.37 6.34 -20.32
N ALA A 626 8.51 6.12 -21.32
CA ALA A 626 7.27 5.37 -21.22
C ALA A 626 7.48 3.94 -21.71
N VAL A 627 6.94 2.97 -20.96
CA VAL A 627 7.00 1.54 -21.28
C VAL A 627 5.59 0.96 -21.06
N PRO A 628 4.72 0.99 -22.09
CA PRO A 628 3.31 0.63 -21.93
C PRO A 628 3.05 -0.79 -21.41
N ALA A 629 3.97 -1.72 -21.65
CA ALA A 629 3.88 -3.09 -21.15
C ALA A 629 4.02 -3.19 -19.61
N ALA A 630 4.52 -2.14 -18.95
CA ALA A 630 4.64 -2.07 -17.50
C ALA A 630 3.47 -1.35 -16.82
N ASP A 631 2.52 -0.81 -17.61
CA ASP A 631 1.30 -0.12 -17.13
C ASP A 631 0.22 -1.14 -16.75
N ASP A 632 -0.65 -0.74 -15.82
CA ASP A 632 -1.98 -1.35 -15.65
C ASP A 632 -3.04 -0.29 -15.95
N ARG A 633 -3.63 -0.36 -17.15
CA ARG A 633 -4.61 0.64 -17.62
C ARG A 633 -5.99 0.46 -17.00
N ASP A 634 -6.35 -0.76 -16.62
CA ASP A 634 -7.65 -1.04 -16.02
C ASP A 634 -7.71 -0.49 -14.59
N LEU A 635 -6.57 -0.45 -13.90
CA LEU A 635 -6.41 0.18 -12.58
C LEU A 635 -5.98 1.67 -12.64
N GLY A 636 -5.81 2.26 -13.82
CA GLY A 636 -5.35 3.65 -13.97
C GLY A 636 -3.88 3.88 -13.57
N LEU A 637 -3.08 2.83 -13.43
CA LEU A 637 -1.67 2.88 -13.08
C LEU A 637 -0.79 3.03 -14.33
N VAL A 638 -0.93 4.18 -14.99
CA VAL A 638 -0.24 4.52 -16.23
C VAL A 638 0.86 5.55 -15.95
N ALA A 639 2.08 5.31 -16.44
CA ALA A 639 3.15 6.31 -16.38
C ALA A 639 3.40 6.87 -17.78
N ASP A 640 2.62 7.88 -18.13
CA ASP A 640 2.67 8.62 -19.39
C ASP A 640 3.03 10.10 -19.20
N HIS A 641 3.35 10.50 -17.96
CA HIS A 641 3.69 11.87 -17.60
C HIS A 641 4.64 11.93 -16.40
N ALA A 642 5.41 13.01 -16.34
CA ALA A 642 6.10 13.48 -15.15
C ALA A 642 6.57 14.93 -15.37
N TYR A 643 6.60 15.72 -14.29
CA TYR A 643 7.03 17.12 -14.35
C TYR A 643 6.17 17.91 -15.35
N TRP A 644 6.77 18.63 -16.30
CA TRP A 644 6.10 19.38 -17.35
C TRP A 644 5.98 18.63 -18.69
N VAL A 645 6.19 17.30 -18.68
CA VAL A 645 6.00 16.40 -19.84
C VAL A 645 4.82 15.47 -19.58
N SER A 646 3.87 15.37 -20.50
CA SER A 646 2.68 14.51 -20.38
C SER A 646 2.25 13.89 -21.71
N ASP A 647 1.18 13.07 -21.68
CA ASP A 647 0.57 12.43 -22.86
C ASP A 647 1.58 11.68 -23.75
N VAL A 648 2.59 11.07 -23.12
CA VAL A 648 3.65 10.36 -23.82
C VAL A 648 3.10 9.03 -24.33
N THR A 649 2.93 8.93 -25.65
CA THR A 649 2.56 7.67 -26.31
C THR A 649 3.72 7.10 -27.08
N VAL A 650 3.86 5.78 -27.02
CA VAL A 650 4.93 5.04 -27.69
C VAL A 650 4.46 4.56 -29.06
N ALA A 651 5.34 4.70 -30.05
CA ALA A 651 5.23 4.08 -31.34
C ALA A 651 4.84 2.59 -31.27
N GLY A 652 3.84 2.16 -32.04
CA GLY A 652 3.54 0.73 -32.19
C GLY A 652 4.77 -0.12 -32.56
N ASP A 653 4.83 -1.31 -31.98
CA ASP A 653 5.96 -2.24 -31.92
C ASP A 653 6.56 -2.59 -33.31
N ALA A 654 7.88 -2.48 -33.41
CA ALA A 654 8.66 -2.81 -34.59
C ALA A 654 9.55 -4.06 -34.37
N GLY A 655 9.16 -5.05 -33.56
CA GLY A 655 9.85 -6.34 -33.63
C GLY A 655 9.75 -7.32 -32.47
N GLY A 656 8.79 -7.20 -31.54
CA GLY A 656 8.70 -8.11 -30.40
C GLY A 656 9.75 -7.86 -29.32
N GLU A 657 10.39 -6.69 -29.36
CA GLU A 657 11.08 -6.09 -28.22
C GLU A 657 10.07 -5.25 -27.42
N LEU A 658 10.34 -4.96 -26.15
CA LEU A 658 9.50 -4.06 -25.37
C LEU A 658 9.42 -2.69 -26.04
N ALA A 659 8.21 -2.26 -26.39
CA ALA A 659 7.99 -0.92 -26.91
C ALA A 659 8.36 0.10 -25.83
N THR A 660 9.32 0.97 -26.15
CA THR A 660 9.76 2.07 -25.28
C THR A 660 9.75 3.38 -26.07
N GLY A 661 9.40 4.47 -25.39
CA GLY A 661 9.48 5.82 -25.96
C GLY A 661 10.09 6.76 -24.93
N THR A 662 11.09 7.55 -25.33
CA THR A 662 11.77 8.51 -24.45
C THR A 662 11.66 9.93 -25.01
N VAL A 663 11.24 10.84 -24.13
CA VAL A 663 11.31 12.30 -24.32
C VAL A 663 12.44 12.83 -23.46
N ASP A 664 13.41 13.50 -24.06
CA ASP A 664 14.48 14.24 -23.38
C ASP A 664 14.35 15.72 -23.74
N ALA A 665 14.06 16.57 -22.75
CA ALA A 665 13.70 17.96 -22.98
C ALA A 665 14.41 18.90 -22.01
N VAL A 666 15.01 19.98 -22.55
CA VAL A 666 15.75 21.00 -21.82
C VAL A 666 15.16 22.37 -22.11
N SER A 667 14.67 23.06 -21.09
CA SER A 667 14.20 24.44 -21.24
C SER A 667 15.27 25.46 -20.89
N ARG A 668 15.57 26.35 -21.84
CA ARG A 668 16.45 27.51 -21.65
C ARG A 668 15.76 28.65 -20.90
N GLY A 669 14.44 28.56 -20.69
CA GLY A 669 13.65 29.54 -19.93
C GLY A 669 14.04 29.62 -18.45
N PHE A 670 14.66 28.56 -17.92
CA PHE A 670 15.17 28.55 -16.55
C PHE A 670 16.46 29.35 -16.36
N GLY A 671 17.24 29.59 -17.42
CA GLY A 671 18.56 30.23 -17.30
C GLY A 671 19.59 29.37 -16.58
N VAL A 672 19.40 28.05 -16.56
CA VAL A 672 20.26 27.09 -15.87
C VAL A 672 20.72 26.01 -16.85
N GLY A 673 22.03 25.72 -16.85
CA GLY A 673 22.65 24.71 -17.72
C GLY A 673 22.79 23.33 -17.06
N GLU A 674 23.35 22.41 -17.83
CA GLU A 674 23.68 21.07 -17.34
C GLU A 674 24.79 21.12 -16.28
N PRO A 675 24.64 20.41 -15.15
CA PRO A 675 25.68 20.35 -14.14
C PRO A 675 26.84 19.48 -14.60
N GLU A 676 28.04 19.82 -14.14
CA GLU A 676 29.16 18.87 -14.21
C GLU A 676 28.87 17.70 -13.26
N THR A 677 29.07 16.47 -13.75
CA THR A 677 28.89 15.26 -12.94
C THR A 677 30.25 14.77 -12.43
N VAL A 678 30.35 14.51 -11.13
CA VAL A 678 31.58 14.06 -10.49
C VAL A 678 31.39 12.65 -9.99
N ARG A 679 32.29 11.76 -10.41
CA ARG A 679 32.34 10.38 -9.90
C ARG A 679 33.07 10.34 -8.57
N GLU A 680 32.51 9.61 -7.62
CA GLU A 680 32.98 9.54 -6.25
C GLU A 680 33.16 8.07 -5.83
N THR A 681 34.06 7.85 -4.88
CA THR A 681 34.29 6.55 -4.24
C THR A 681 34.55 6.74 -2.77
N ASP A 682 33.97 5.91 -1.93
CA ASP A 682 34.17 5.93 -0.48
C ASP A 682 34.21 4.50 0.09
N ALA A 683 34.51 4.36 1.37
CA ALA A 683 34.43 3.10 2.12
C ALA A 683 34.26 3.37 3.61
N GLY A 684 33.55 2.48 4.29
CA GLY A 684 33.33 2.58 5.73
C GLY A 684 33.18 1.23 6.40
N VAL A 685 32.83 1.23 7.69
CA VAL A 685 32.79 0.03 8.54
C VAL A 685 31.52 -0.16 9.36
N GLY A 686 30.56 0.77 9.27
CA GLY A 686 29.29 0.71 10.00
C GLY A 686 28.11 0.48 9.04
N PRO A 687 27.16 -0.43 9.34
CA PRO A 687 27.18 -1.40 10.44
C PRO A 687 28.14 -2.58 10.14
N LEU A 688 28.59 -2.71 8.89
CA LEU A 688 29.58 -3.65 8.40
C LEU A 688 30.58 -2.94 7.46
N PRO A 689 31.74 -3.54 7.14
CA PRO A 689 32.61 -3.04 6.08
C PRO A 689 31.88 -2.89 4.75
N TYR A 690 31.92 -1.70 4.17
CA TYR A 690 31.33 -1.40 2.86
C TYR A 690 32.29 -0.62 1.96
N THR A 691 32.03 -0.73 0.66
CA THR A 691 32.60 0.15 -0.37
C THR A 691 31.48 0.90 -1.06
N GLU A 692 31.77 2.10 -1.52
CA GLU A 692 30.81 2.95 -2.19
C GLU A 692 31.38 3.47 -3.52
N VAL A 693 30.54 3.48 -4.54
CA VAL A 693 30.77 4.19 -5.80
C VAL A 693 29.55 5.05 -6.06
N GLY A 694 29.73 6.31 -6.43
CA GLY A 694 28.61 7.21 -6.65
C GLY A 694 28.89 8.29 -7.67
N ARG A 695 27.87 9.10 -7.89
CA ARG A 695 27.94 10.34 -8.66
C ARG A 695 27.17 11.44 -7.98
N SER A 696 27.76 12.62 -7.99
CA SER A 696 27.14 13.88 -7.57
C SER A 696 27.06 14.84 -8.75
N TRP A 697 26.14 15.80 -8.65
CA TRP A 697 26.10 16.95 -9.54
C TRP A 697 26.72 18.14 -8.83
N GLN A 698 27.63 18.82 -9.51
CA GLN A 698 28.08 20.14 -9.08
C GLN A 698 26.94 21.17 -9.25
N GLU A 699 27.14 22.36 -8.70
CA GLU A 699 26.22 23.48 -8.91
C GLU A 699 25.98 23.71 -10.40
N ARG A 700 24.70 23.83 -10.79
CA ARG A 700 24.33 24.04 -12.18
C ARG A 700 24.83 25.42 -12.63
N PRO A 701 25.49 25.53 -13.80
CA PRO A 701 25.96 26.82 -14.28
C PRO A 701 24.78 27.71 -14.71
N GLU A 702 24.88 29.02 -14.46
CA GLU A 702 23.96 30.00 -15.04
C GLU A 702 24.23 30.14 -16.54
N ILE A 703 23.14 30.14 -17.33
CA ILE A 703 23.16 30.41 -18.77
C ILE A 703 22.17 31.55 -19.09
N PRO A 704 22.28 32.20 -20.26
CA PRO A 704 21.29 33.18 -20.69
C PRO A 704 19.88 32.59 -20.67
N VAL A 705 18.92 33.31 -20.09
CA VAL A 705 17.49 32.97 -20.20
C VAL A 705 17.03 33.24 -21.62
N GLU A 706 16.53 32.21 -22.29
CA GLU A 706 16.02 32.28 -23.65
C GLU A 706 14.64 31.61 -23.73
N ASN A 707 13.74 32.16 -24.55
CA ASN A 707 12.46 31.52 -24.86
C ASN A 707 12.69 30.39 -25.89
N ARG A 708 13.43 29.36 -25.45
CA ARG A 708 13.94 28.28 -26.28
C ARG A 708 13.94 26.96 -25.52
N MET A 709 13.70 25.86 -26.23
CA MET A 709 13.75 24.51 -25.70
C MET A 709 14.44 23.57 -26.68
N ASP A 710 15.22 22.63 -26.16
CA ASP A 710 15.78 21.50 -26.90
C ASP A 710 14.95 20.25 -26.55
N VAL A 711 14.49 19.48 -27.55
CA VAL A 711 13.67 18.27 -27.36
C VAL A 711 14.17 17.14 -28.25
N THR A 712 14.38 15.97 -27.67
CA THR A 712 14.73 14.74 -28.38
C THR A 712 13.66 13.68 -28.14
N PHE A 713 13.13 13.12 -29.23
CA PHE A 713 12.18 12.01 -29.21
C PHE A 713 12.85 10.73 -29.73
N SER A 714 12.76 9.66 -28.97
CA SER A 714 13.16 8.31 -29.38
C SER A 714 12.00 7.35 -29.20
N GLY A 715 11.45 6.75 -30.26
CA GLY A 715 10.31 5.83 -30.17
C GLY A 715 8.97 6.48 -29.76
N VAL A 716 8.89 7.81 -29.70
CA VAL A 716 7.69 8.56 -29.29
C VAL A 716 6.76 8.78 -30.47
N GLU A 717 5.45 8.67 -30.24
CA GLU A 717 4.39 9.05 -31.19
C GLU A 717 3.77 10.41 -30.83
N THR A 718 3.42 10.62 -29.57
CA THR A 718 2.95 11.92 -29.05
C THR A 718 3.63 12.26 -27.74
N ALA A 719 3.84 13.55 -27.48
CA ALA A 719 4.08 14.07 -26.13
C ALA A 719 3.61 15.54 -26.03
N THR A 720 3.22 15.94 -24.83
CA THR A 720 2.79 17.28 -24.48
C THR A 720 3.81 17.94 -23.55
N ILE A 721 4.07 19.22 -23.76
CA ILE A 721 4.92 20.07 -22.91
C ILE A 721 4.08 21.21 -22.33
N ASP A 722 4.03 21.31 -21.00
CA ASP A 722 3.47 22.48 -20.30
C ASP A 722 4.48 23.64 -20.41
N THR A 723 4.16 24.60 -21.30
CA THR A 723 5.07 25.73 -21.58
C THR A 723 5.24 26.64 -20.38
N GLY A 724 4.23 26.80 -19.53
CA GLY A 724 4.29 27.66 -18.35
C GLY A 724 5.24 27.10 -17.30
N ARG A 725 5.09 25.80 -16.99
CA ARG A 725 5.98 25.08 -16.07
C ARG A 725 7.39 24.92 -16.61
N ALA A 726 7.53 24.77 -17.94
CA ALA A 726 8.82 24.84 -18.61
C ALA A 726 9.42 26.27 -18.67
N ARG A 727 8.77 27.30 -18.09
CA ARG A 727 9.22 28.72 -18.12
C ARG A 727 9.40 29.31 -19.52
N LEU A 728 8.57 28.89 -20.46
CA LEU A 728 8.49 29.46 -21.80
C LEU A 728 7.33 30.46 -21.86
N ASP A 729 7.46 31.49 -22.70
CA ASP A 729 6.45 32.53 -22.89
C ASP A 729 5.73 32.33 -24.23
N PRO A 730 4.46 31.85 -24.23
CA PRO A 730 3.66 31.70 -25.45
C PRO A 730 3.37 33.00 -26.18
N ALA A 731 3.50 34.16 -25.52
CA ALA A 731 3.27 35.47 -26.10
C ALA A 731 4.52 36.03 -26.82
N ALA A 732 5.69 35.43 -26.66
CA ALA A 732 6.93 35.85 -27.32
C ALA A 732 7.31 34.89 -28.46
N LEU A 733 8.32 35.27 -29.26
CA LEU A 733 8.93 34.35 -30.21
C LEU A 733 9.52 33.16 -29.45
N LEU A 734 9.07 31.95 -29.75
CA LEU A 734 9.50 30.70 -29.11
C LEU A 734 10.19 29.81 -30.15
N THR A 735 11.38 29.33 -29.82
CA THR A 735 12.15 28.37 -30.63
C THR A 735 12.18 27.01 -29.95
N VAL A 736 11.92 25.94 -30.68
CA VAL A 736 12.08 24.56 -30.25
C VAL A 736 13.00 23.85 -31.22
N ASP A 737 14.17 23.42 -30.76
CA ASP A 737 15.05 22.54 -31.50
C ASP A 737 14.63 21.11 -31.22
N LEU A 738 14.26 20.40 -32.27
CA LEU A 738 13.65 19.09 -32.17
C LEU A 738 14.49 18.06 -32.94
N GLU A 739 14.91 17.02 -32.24
CA GLU A 739 15.50 15.82 -32.84
C GLU A 739 14.54 14.63 -32.64
N ALA A 740 14.32 13.83 -33.68
CA ALA A 740 13.50 12.63 -33.55
C ALA A 740 14.00 11.48 -34.41
N ASP A 741 13.87 10.25 -33.93
CA ASP A 741 14.17 9.04 -34.72
C ASP A 741 13.03 8.66 -35.69
N ARG A 742 11.82 9.16 -35.44
CA ARG A 742 10.60 8.87 -36.21
C ARG A 742 9.67 10.07 -36.34
N ALA A 743 8.58 9.89 -37.10
CA ALA A 743 7.51 10.87 -37.17
C ALA A 743 6.56 10.74 -35.97
N GLY A 744 5.99 11.86 -35.54
CA GLY A 744 5.10 11.94 -34.38
C GLY A 744 4.51 13.34 -34.24
N GLU A 745 4.05 13.67 -33.04
CA GLU A 745 3.42 14.95 -32.70
C GLU A 745 3.95 15.48 -31.36
N LEU A 746 4.34 16.76 -31.34
CA LEU A 746 4.66 17.50 -30.13
C LEU A 746 3.55 18.51 -29.88
N VAL A 747 2.91 18.44 -28.73
CA VAL A 747 1.94 19.43 -28.27
C VAL A 747 2.63 20.38 -27.29
N LEU A 748 2.51 21.68 -27.52
CA LEU A 748 2.90 22.70 -26.56
C LEU A 748 1.62 23.22 -25.92
N ASP A 749 1.40 22.85 -24.66
CA ASP A 749 0.27 23.35 -23.87
C ASP A 749 0.60 24.74 -23.32
N GLY A 750 -0.28 25.69 -23.61
CA GLY A 750 -0.07 27.11 -23.29
C GLY A 750 -1.01 28.05 -24.06
N GLU A 751 -1.25 29.22 -23.48
CA GLU A 751 -2.14 30.23 -24.07
C GLU A 751 -1.44 31.08 -25.16
N PHE A 752 -1.30 30.55 -26.37
CA PHE A 752 -0.71 31.32 -27.48
C PHE A 752 -1.66 32.41 -27.98
N PRO A 753 -1.15 33.61 -28.35
CA PRO A 753 -1.96 34.63 -29.01
C PRO A 753 -2.62 34.09 -30.29
N GLN A 754 -3.90 34.38 -30.47
CA GLN A 754 -4.64 33.94 -31.66
C GLN A 754 -3.94 34.43 -32.94
N GLY A 755 -3.63 33.51 -33.84
CA GLY A 755 -2.92 33.84 -35.09
C GLY A 755 -1.41 33.63 -35.02
N THR A 756 -0.88 33.07 -33.93
CA THR A 756 0.52 32.61 -33.83
C THR A 756 0.81 31.60 -34.93
N ARG A 757 1.86 31.84 -35.71
CA ARG A 757 2.23 31.02 -36.88
C ARG A 757 3.35 30.07 -36.49
N ILE A 758 3.19 28.79 -36.83
CA ILE A 758 4.20 27.75 -36.55
C ILE A 758 4.98 27.50 -37.84
N PHE A 759 6.30 27.59 -37.74
CA PHE A 759 7.23 27.29 -38.83
C PHE A 759 8.16 26.16 -38.42
N ARG A 760 8.48 25.27 -39.36
CA ARG A 760 9.51 24.25 -39.23
C ARG A 760 10.49 24.42 -40.38
N ASP A 761 11.77 24.62 -40.07
CA ASP A 761 12.83 24.88 -41.05
C ASP A 761 12.45 25.99 -42.05
N GLY A 762 11.86 27.07 -41.52
CA GLY A 762 11.37 28.21 -42.30
C GLY A 762 10.08 27.99 -43.10
N LYS A 763 9.51 26.77 -43.11
CA LYS A 763 8.24 26.48 -43.78
C LYS A 763 7.09 26.53 -42.79
N ARG A 764 6.03 27.26 -43.13
CA ARG A 764 4.82 27.29 -42.29
C ARG A 764 4.15 25.93 -42.28
N VAL A 765 4.00 25.34 -41.09
CA VAL A 765 3.39 24.02 -40.87
C VAL A 765 2.04 24.09 -40.15
N GLY A 766 1.77 25.18 -39.43
CA GLY A 766 0.54 25.28 -38.65
C GLY A 766 0.24 26.66 -38.08
N MET A 767 -0.71 26.69 -37.16
CA MET A 767 -1.08 27.83 -36.33
C MET A 767 -1.33 27.37 -34.90
N ALA A 768 -0.99 28.21 -33.93
CA ALA A 768 -1.31 28.01 -32.52
C ALA A 768 -2.39 29.00 -32.07
N GLY A 769 -3.04 28.68 -30.96
CA GLY A 769 -4.07 29.50 -30.35
C GLY A 769 -4.14 29.28 -28.84
N ARG A 770 -5.29 29.61 -28.26
CA ARG A 770 -5.50 29.44 -26.81
C ARG A 770 -5.52 27.98 -26.36
N ASP A 771 -5.82 27.07 -27.29
CA ASP A 771 -5.87 25.63 -27.05
C ASP A 771 -4.50 24.96 -27.24
N GLY A 772 -3.40 25.73 -27.19
CA GLY A 772 -2.04 25.24 -27.41
C GLY A 772 -1.55 25.29 -28.86
N ALA A 773 -0.42 24.59 -29.10
CA ALA A 773 0.21 24.44 -30.41
C ALA A 773 0.52 22.98 -30.71
N VAL A 774 0.12 22.51 -31.90
CA VAL A 774 0.42 21.16 -32.38
C VAL A 774 1.51 21.23 -33.44
N VAL A 775 2.62 20.54 -33.18
CA VAL A 775 3.84 20.57 -34.00
C VAL A 775 4.10 19.18 -34.59
N PRO A 776 3.99 18.99 -35.92
CA PRO A 776 4.33 17.72 -36.56
C PRO A 776 5.84 17.44 -36.46
N VAL A 777 6.19 16.32 -35.84
CA VAL A 777 7.56 15.82 -35.71
C VAL A 777 7.94 15.02 -36.95
N VAL A 778 9.16 15.21 -37.44
CA VAL A 778 9.74 14.44 -38.55
C VAL A 778 11.08 13.85 -38.13
N PRO A 779 11.48 12.69 -38.70
CA PRO A 779 12.77 12.10 -38.39
C PRO A 779 13.94 13.04 -38.74
N GLY A 780 14.92 13.13 -37.85
CA GLY A 780 16.09 14.01 -37.93
C GLY A 780 15.94 15.27 -37.09
N GLU A 781 16.88 16.20 -37.27
CA GLU A 781 16.88 17.52 -36.64
C GLU A 781 15.93 18.48 -37.38
N SER A 782 15.19 19.30 -36.64
CA SER A 782 14.39 20.39 -37.17
C SER A 782 14.32 21.57 -36.20
N GLU A 783 14.30 22.78 -36.74
CA GLU A 783 14.06 24.00 -35.95
C GLU A 783 12.59 24.40 -36.10
N VAL A 784 11.86 24.45 -34.99
CA VAL A 784 10.47 24.91 -34.93
C VAL A 784 10.42 26.30 -34.30
N VAL A 785 9.75 27.23 -34.96
CA VAL A 785 9.59 28.61 -34.46
C VAL A 785 8.13 29.00 -34.45
N LEU A 786 7.65 29.42 -33.29
CA LEU A 786 6.31 29.95 -33.07
C LEU A 786 6.40 31.49 -33.05
N VAL A 787 5.72 32.13 -33.99
CA VAL A 787 5.79 33.57 -34.22
C VAL A 787 4.44 34.21 -33.91
N PRO A 788 4.32 34.95 -32.77
CA PRO A 788 3.13 35.70 -32.42
C PRO A 788 2.69 36.70 -33.51
N PRO A 789 1.42 37.10 -33.56
CA PRO A 789 0.90 38.00 -34.58
C PRO A 789 1.46 39.43 -34.48
N HIS A 790 1.92 39.83 -33.29
CA HIS A 790 2.48 41.16 -33.03
C HIS A 790 4.00 41.23 -33.25
N GLU A 791 4.67 40.08 -33.34
CA GLU A 791 6.08 39.99 -33.73
C GLU A 791 6.25 40.43 -35.19
N SER A 792 7.15 41.40 -35.40
CA SER A 792 7.20 42.16 -36.65
C SER A 792 7.63 41.30 -37.83
N SER A 793 7.19 41.67 -39.04
CA SER A 793 7.37 40.92 -40.30
C SER A 793 8.82 40.66 -40.77
N GLU A 794 9.84 40.95 -39.96
CA GLU A 794 11.25 40.73 -40.32
C GLU A 794 11.65 39.24 -40.27
N TRP A 795 11.09 38.44 -39.36
CA TRP A 795 11.38 37.00 -39.31
C TRP A 795 10.79 36.27 -40.53
N ALA A 796 9.58 36.64 -40.98
CA ALA A 796 8.93 36.04 -42.16
C ALA A 796 9.61 36.37 -43.51
N ARG A 797 10.69 37.18 -43.51
CA ARG A 797 11.49 37.50 -44.71
C ARG A 797 12.86 36.80 -44.74
N ARG A 798 13.26 36.16 -43.63
CA ARG A 798 14.41 35.25 -43.57
C ARG A 798 13.92 33.84 -43.85
#